data_AF-A0A150R5P3-F1
#
_entry.id   AF-A0A150R5P3-F1
#
_cell.length_a   1.000
_cell.length_b   1.000
_cell.length_c   1.000
_cell.angle_alpha   90.00
_cell.angle_beta   90.00
_cell.angle_gamma   90.00
#
_symmetry.space_group_name_H-M   'P 1'
#
loop_
_entity.id
_entity.type
_entity.pdbx_description
1 polymer ?
#
loop_
_entity_poly.entity_id
_entity_poly.type
_entity_poly.pdbx_seq_one_letter_code
_entity_poly.pdbx_strand_id
1 'polypeptide(L)'
;MAATGGNPVASWTGLLRDGVSRCEHVVPGLPRGWASRVRQEIESGDIDDLLSAAEKISSKLNPQSGEYRRWLRETIGALRVTDPSVIEALQALRVPIATTNYDGLIEDVTGLAAVTWRHGSEVERVLRGDDPGVVHLHGHWRESESVVLGIRSYDAVLGDAHAQTMLRALRATRTFLFVGFGAGLADPNFGALLRWSRGVFAGSDYRHFRLALAEDVARFQAEHQPEERVFVLPYGTTRTDLASFLRSLVPGAPATRPATSHAPPPAIATAPMSAPRAAAAGVITPPARRPLRVVFGYSRRDDEYRDRLHVHLTPLRRQGLIDTWHDALMDPGVNVRAAVNDRFDAADIVLLLISASFLASDFSYGDVMQRVLARHNAGETRVVPILLSPCDWQGSPYGELQALPRNARPITSWTDHDEAFLDVVRSIRLLVEELAAKLTMVTSTSTVPQATPERAYQLFDVFMKSGMPTVTFVATKRFQDLKLALAQPGRGVVIEGPSGIGKTTALRQAIKQLREEGHLVAGGSAPEILSARKQADVARLATIEQWHRGTVAIDDFHRLPRELLQRMADYLKSLADEDAADRKLVVVGIPKTGQALIDLAFDLANRIEVITFNRVDSALVQKMIVQGERALNVRFDRRAEIILASDGSLNIAQFLCFYLCQAESVFTTRSKTATVRCDIGDAIRNVLTALSPKFREPMRRFARMAGPQDRVCVRLLEELRRSDEGSVSLLMLKDTAPALATPLRRFEEEQWMQTLQASYPELEMFLFYDPSMHRITIDDPQLAFYLRSVHLEEIAREAGVLKQQGGSRIFISYVLSDLRWLERLQVHLGPLTKRGLVLDIWEESRLTRHAGAYSELRQVIEAAAMSIVLVSADYLVSEFSGNPDRGGIDVLLGVAAENGASVRPVVLKPCLLTGSGLDRFPVLNPDAALSEMGESAVESTLVRLAEEIARLL
;
A
#
# COMPACT_ATOMS: atom_id res chain seq x y z
N MET A 1 5.84 14.63 -38.20
CA MET A 1 6.58 14.39 -39.47
C MET A 1 5.68 14.32 -40.70
N ALA A 2 4.77 13.35 -40.84
CA ALA A 2 3.91 13.25 -42.03
C ALA A 2 2.93 14.44 -42.16
N ALA A 3 2.25 14.80 -41.06
CA ALA A 3 1.33 15.93 -41.01
C ALA A 3 2.00 17.31 -41.17
N THR A 4 3.33 17.40 -41.10
CA THR A 4 4.11 18.66 -41.13
C THR A 4 5.01 18.79 -42.36
N GLY A 5 4.81 17.94 -43.38
CA GLY A 5 5.62 17.96 -44.60
C GLY A 5 7.10 17.64 -44.39
N GLY A 6 7.45 16.93 -43.31
CA GLY A 6 8.84 16.58 -42.99
C GLY A 6 9.64 17.66 -42.27
N ASN A 7 9.00 18.62 -41.59
CA ASN A 7 9.70 19.62 -40.79
C ASN A 7 10.73 18.97 -39.83
N PRO A 8 12.02 19.39 -39.85
CA PRO A 8 13.09 18.76 -39.06
C PRO A 8 12.83 18.72 -37.55
N VAL A 9 12.24 19.78 -36.96
CA VAL A 9 11.97 19.83 -35.51
C VAL A 9 10.76 18.99 -35.09
N ALA A 10 10.02 18.42 -36.06
CA ALA A 10 9.00 17.40 -35.80
C ALA A 10 9.61 16.00 -35.58
N SER A 11 10.94 15.89 -35.58
CA SER A 11 11.69 14.71 -35.15
C SER A 11 12.43 15.01 -33.85
N TRP A 12 12.58 14.02 -32.98
CA TRP A 12 13.21 14.22 -31.67
C TRP A 12 14.69 14.61 -31.78
N THR A 13 15.45 13.95 -32.68
CA THR A 13 16.84 14.33 -32.98
C THR A 13 16.96 15.73 -33.58
N GLY A 14 16.00 16.14 -34.41
CA GLY A 14 15.93 17.50 -34.95
C GLY A 14 15.63 18.53 -33.87
N LEU A 15 14.72 18.23 -32.93
CA LEU A 15 14.44 19.07 -31.77
C LEU A 15 15.68 19.22 -30.88
N LEU A 16 16.40 18.13 -30.58
CA LEU A 16 17.63 18.21 -29.79
C LEU A 16 18.71 19.06 -30.47
N ARG A 17 18.91 18.91 -31.78
CA ARG A 17 19.87 19.75 -32.54
C ARG A 17 19.52 21.24 -32.43
N ASP A 18 18.24 21.58 -32.53
CA ASP A 18 17.77 22.94 -32.33
C ASP A 18 18.01 23.42 -30.88
N GLY A 19 17.75 22.57 -29.89
CA GLY A 19 18.04 22.83 -28.49
C GLY A 19 19.51 23.11 -28.18
N VAL A 20 20.44 22.39 -28.83
CA VAL A 20 21.89 22.69 -28.73
C VAL A 20 22.20 24.08 -29.29
N SER A 21 21.68 24.38 -30.48
CA SER A 21 21.84 25.70 -31.09
C SER A 21 21.25 26.79 -30.21
N ARG A 22 20.08 26.57 -29.59
CA ARG A 22 19.48 27.52 -28.65
C ARG A 22 20.40 27.76 -27.46
N CYS A 23 20.91 26.72 -26.81
CA CYS A 23 21.88 26.84 -25.72
C CYS A 23 23.08 27.71 -26.10
N GLU A 24 23.68 27.51 -27.28
CA GLU A 24 24.81 28.32 -27.75
C GLU A 24 24.50 29.82 -27.86
N HIS A 25 23.26 30.18 -28.20
CA HIS A 25 22.85 31.57 -28.38
C HIS A 25 22.45 32.27 -27.07
N VAL A 26 21.76 31.58 -26.16
CA VAL A 26 21.15 32.20 -24.97
C VAL A 26 21.83 31.89 -23.64
N VAL A 27 22.67 30.85 -23.55
CA VAL A 27 23.31 30.46 -22.27
C VAL A 27 24.72 31.05 -22.17
N PRO A 28 24.95 32.09 -21.32
CA PRO A 28 26.26 32.68 -21.16
C PRO A 28 27.23 31.71 -20.46
N GLY A 29 28.49 31.68 -20.89
CA GLY A 29 29.55 30.91 -20.22
C GLY A 29 29.53 29.39 -20.48
N LEU A 30 28.95 28.94 -21.59
CA LEU A 30 29.04 27.52 -21.99
C LEU A 30 30.50 27.06 -22.14
N PRO A 31 30.86 25.86 -21.62
CA PRO A 31 32.22 25.32 -21.77
C PRO A 31 32.64 25.21 -23.24
N ARG A 32 33.90 25.51 -23.56
CA ARG A 32 34.45 25.33 -24.92
C ARG A 32 34.24 23.89 -25.38
N GLY A 33 33.68 23.71 -26.57
CA GLY A 33 33.37 22.39 -27.15
C GLY A 33 32.18 21.67 -26.53
N TRP A 34 31.38 22.30 -25.66
CA TRP A 34 30.15 21.69 -25.12
C TRP A 34 29.17 21.30 -26.23
N ALA A 35 28.85 22.23 -27.12
CA ALA A 35 27.86 21.99 -28.16
C ALA A 35 28.32 20.94 -29.19
N SER A 36 29.61 20.90 -29.53
CA SER A 36 30.19 19.87 -30.38
C SER A 36 30.06 18.47 -29.76
N ARG A 37 30.28 18.34 -28.45
CA ARG A 37 30.09 17.07 -27.73
C ARG A 37 28.64 16.62 -27.71
N VAL A 38 27.70 17.53 -27.40
CA VAL A 38 26.28 17.19 -27.38
C VAL A 38 25.75 16.86 -28.78
N ARG A 39 26.25 17.51 -29.83
CA ARG A 39 25.92 17.12 -31.23
C ARG A 39 26.45 15.73 -31.56
N GLN A 40 27.65 15.39 -31.11
CA GLN A 40 28.23 14.06 -31.31
C GLN A 40 27.39 12.97 -30.62
N GLU A 41 26.88 13.24 -29.42
CA GLU A 41 25.93 12.35 -28.70
C GLU A 41 24.61 12.20 -29.47
N ILE A 42 24.09 13.26 -30.10
CA ILE A 42 22.88 13.17 -30.92
C ILE A 42 23.15 12.38 -32.22
N GLU A 43 24.35 12.48 -32.77
CA GLU A 43 24.76 11.83 -34.02
C GLU A 43 25.14 10.36 -33.84
N SER A 44 25.44 9.91 -32.61
CA SER A 44 25.78 8.50 -32.33
C SER A 44 24.62 7.56 -32.63
N GLY A 45 23.38 8.06 -32.50
CA GLY A 45 22.16 7.27 -32.67
C GLY A 45 21.90 6.28 -31.53
N ASP A 46 22.73 6.29 -30.49
CA ASP A 46 22.54 5.52 -29.27
C ASP A 46 21.50 6.18 -28.37
N ILE A 47 20.65 5.38 -27.73
CA ILE A 47 19.53 5.86 -26.90
C ILE A 47 20.02 6.58 -25.64
N ASP A 48 21.06 6.07 -24.98
CA ASP A 48 21.54 6.62 -23.73
C ASP A 48 22.27 7.95 -23.97
N ASP A 49 23.03 8.05 -25.06
CA ASP A 49 23.63 9.29 -25.52
C ASP A 49 22.57 10.36 -25.86
N LEU A 50 21.50 9.94 -26.54
CA LEU A 50 20.36 10.78 -26.91
C LEU A 50 19.64 11.34 -25.66
N LEU A 51 19.38 10.51 -24.65
CA LEU A 51 18.80 10.92 -23.37
C LEU A 51 19.74 11.83 -22.58
N SER A 52 21.05 11.54 -22.62
CA SER A 52 22.10 12.38 -22.02
C SER A 52 22.14 13.78 -22.65
N ALA A 53 22.02 13.86 -23.98
CA ALA A 53 21.95 15.12 -24.70
C ALA A 53 20.69 15.92 -24.32
N ALA A 54 19.55 15.26 -24.23
CA ALA A 54 18.29 15.88 -23.82
C ALA A 54 18.32 16.45 -22.39
N GLU A 55 18.94 15.72 -21.44
CA GLU A 55 19.16 16.18 -20.07
C GLU A 55 20.09 17.40 -20.03
N LYS A 56 21.19 17.38 -20.79
CA LYS A 56 22.13 18.51 -20.88
C LYS A 56 21.45 19.76 -21.43
N ILE A 57 20.62 19.64 -22.47
CA ILE A 57 19.87 20.77 -23.04
C ILE A 57 18.86 21.31 -22.02
N SER A 58 18.07 20.42 -21.40
CA SER A 58 17.06 20.80 -20.41
C SER A 58 17.68 21.49 -19.19
N SER A 59 18.79 20.97 -18.68
CA SER A 59 19.54 21.56 -17.57
C SER A 59 20.06 22.96 -17.89
N LYS A 60 20.52 23.20 -19.12
CA LYS A 60 21.07 24.51 -19.53
C LYS A 60 19.99 25.54 -19.84
N LEU A 61 18.86 25.13 -20.41
CA LEU A 61 17.73 26.02 -20.66
C LEU A 61 16.84 26.21 -19.44
N ASN A 62 16.92 25.32 -18.44
CA ASN A 62 16.09 25.26 -17.24
C ASN A 62 14.58 25.18 -17.53
N PRO A 63 13.89 24.06 -17.25
CA PRO A 63 12.46 23.90 -17.54
C PRO A 63 11.54 24.94 -16.89
N GLN A 64 11.97 25.54 -15.78
CA GLN A 64 11.22 26.60 -15.07
C GLN A 64 11.50 28.01 -15.61
N SER A 65 12.39 28.15 -16.60
CA SER A 65 12.72 29.43 -17.20
C SER A 65 11.74 29.80 -18.32
N GLY A 66 11.54 31.11 -18.50
CA GLY A 66 10.79 31.62 -19.65
C GLY A 66 11.43 31.28 -21.00
N GLU A 67 12.75 31.01 -21.02
CA GLU A 67 13.50 30.72 -22.24
C GLU A 67 13.24 29.30 -22.76
N TYR A 68 13.12 28.32 -21.86
CA TYR A 68 12.72 26.96 -22.23
C TYR A 68 11.31 26.93 -22.83
N ARG A 69 10.35 27.62 -22.19
CA ARG A 69 8.99 27.78 -22.72
C ARG A 69 8.96 28.48 -24.08
N ARG A 70 9.80 29.50 -24.25
CA ARG A 70 9.93 30.23 -25.53
C ARG A 70 10.49 29.33 -26.63
N TRP A 71 11.52 28.55 -26.33
CA TRP A 71 12.11 27.59 -27.25
C TRP A 71 11.09 26.55 -27.75
N LEU A 72 10.33 25.94 -26.84
CA LEU A 72 9.27 24.99 -27.23
C LEU A 72 8.19 25.64 -28.10
N ARG A 73 7.78 26.87 -27.78
CA ARG A 73 6.80 27.61 -28.58
C ARG A 73 7.30 27.91 -30.00
N GLU A 74 8.56 28.33 -30.14
CA GLU A 74 9.18 28.70 -31.42
C GLU A 74 9.53 27.48 -32.30
N THR A 75 9.62 26.29 -31.70
CA THR A 75 9.91 25.02 -32.39
C THR A 75 8.63 24.19 -32.60
N ILE A 76 8.28 23.35 -31.63
CA ILE A 76 7.15 22.43 -31.70
C ILE A 76 5.79 23.15 -31.70
N GLY A 77 5.67 24.27 -30.99
CA GLY A 77 4.45 25.10 -30.99
C GLY A 77 4.22 25.87 -32.29
N ALA A 78 5.25 26.01 -33.13
CA ALA A 78 5.19 26.68 -34.42
C ALA A 78 4.90 25.72 -35.59
N LEU A 79 4.83 24.41 -35.34
CA LEU A 79 4.45 23.43 -36.35
C LEU A 79 3.04 23.73 -36.90
N ARG A 80 2.85 23.43 -38.18
CA ARG A 80 1.58 23.61 -38.91
C ARG A 80 1.24 22.35 -39.67
N VAL A 81 -0.05 22.05 -39.74
CA VAL A 81 -0.56 20.90 -40.49
C VAL A 81 -0.54 21.22 -41.99
N THR A 82 0.19 20.43 -42.75
CA THR A 82 0.25 20.48 -44.22
C THR A 82 -0.66 19.43 -44.86
N ASP A 83 -0.89 18.32 -44.17
CA ASP A 83 -1.79 17.25 -44.60
C ASP A 83 -2.58 16.73 -43.38
N PRO A 84 -3.90 17.03 -43.28
CA PRO A 84 -4.73 16.60 -42.16
C PRO A 84 -5.24 15.16 -42.28
N SER A 85 -5.00 14.48 -43.41
CA SER A 85 -5.70 13.24 -43.79
C SER A 85 -5.62 12.11 -42.75
N VAL A 86 -4.48 11.96 -42.07
CA VAL A 86 -4.27 10.96 -41.01
C VAL A 86 -4.97 11.36 -39.72
N ILE A 87 -4.94 12.65 -39.36
CA ILE A 87 -5.56 13.15 -38.13
C ILE A 87 -7.09 13.08 -38.24
N GLU A 88 -7.64 13.44 -39.40
CA GLU A 88 -9.06 13.26 -39.72
C GLU A 88 -9.48 11.78 -39.66
N ALA A 89 -8.64 10.88 -40.18
CA ALA A 89 -8.91 9.45 -40.11
C ALA A 89 -8.89 8.92 -38.67
N LEU A 90 -7.99 9.41 -37.81
CA LEU A 90 -7.95 9.07 -36.38
C LEU A 90 -9.20 9.58 -35.66
N GLN A 91 -9.64 10.83 -35.93
CA GLN A 91 -10.85 11.40 -35.36
C GLN A 91 -12.10 10.59 -35.75
N ALA A 92 -12.16 10.11 -37.00
CA ALA A 92 -13.28 9.32 -37.51
C ALA A 92 -13.47 7.97 -36.78
N LEU A 93 -12.43 7.43 -36.14
CA LEU A 93 -12.52 6.21 -35.34
C LEU A 93 -13.33 6.39 -34.04
N ARG A 94 -13.50 7.63 -33.56
CA ARG A 94 -14.22 7.97 -32.32
C ARG A 94 -13.72 7.18 -31.10
N VAL A 95 -12.41 6.98 -31.02
CA VAL A 95 -11.74 6.35 -29.87
C VAL A 95 -10.95 7.41 -29.09
N PRO A 96 -10.70 7.20 -27.77
CA PRO A 96 -9.80 8.05 -27.00
C PRO A 96 -8.40 8.10 -27.65
N ILE A 97 -7.81 9.29 -27.71
CA ILE A 97 -6.49 9.53 -28.32
C ILE A 97 -5.48 9.88 -27.21
N ALA A 98 -4.37 9.16 -27.18
CA ALA A 98 -3.21 9.50 -26.37
C ALA A 98 -1.97 9.64 -27.27
N THR A 99 -1.11 10.60 -26.96
CA THR A 99 0.06 10.96 -27.77
C THR A 99 1.29 11.18 -26.90
N THR A 100 2.46 10.83 -27.44
CA THR A 100 3.77 11.18 -26.87
C THR A 100 4.35 12.44 -27.52
N ASN A 101 3.65 13.03 -28.49
CA ASN A 101 4.06 14.28 -29.12
C ASN A 101 3.81 15.46 -28.18
N TYR A 102 4.72 16.43 -28.26
CA TYR A 102 4.64 17.66 -27.47
C TYR A 102 3.84 18.79 -28.17
N ASP A 103 3.63 18.67 -29.48
CA ASP A 103 2.94 19.65 -30.34
C ASP A 103 1.41 19.63 -30.17
N GLY A 104 0.72 20.60 -30.80
CA GLY A 104 -0.74 20.74 -30.76
C GLY A 104 -1.46 20.36 -32.06
N LEU A 105 -0.83 19.56 -32.94
CA LEU A 105 -1.33 19.34 -34.30
C LEU A 105 -2.66 18.57 -34.35
N ILE A 106 -2.88 17.67 -33.38
CA ILE A 106 -4.12 16.89 -33.29
C ILE A 106 -5.27 17.81 -32.89
N GLU A 107 -5.03 18.68 -31.92
CA GLU A 107 -5.96 19.65 -31.37
C GLU A 107 -6.34 20.69 -32.43
N ASP A 108 -5.37 21.19 -33.19
CA ASP A 108 -5.58 22.18 -34.25
C ASP A 108 -6.52 21.68 -35.35
N VAL A 109 -6.56 20.37 -35.63
CA VAL A 109 -7.44 19.76 -36.64
C VAL A 109 -8.76 19.30 -36.03
N THR A 110 -8.73 18.71 -34.85
CA THR A 110 -9.90 18.04 -34.24
C THR A 110 -10.74 18.96 -33.37
N GLY A 111 -10.18 20.06 -32.88
CA GLY A 111 -10.79 20.95 -31.88
C GLY A 111 -10.86 20.36 -30.45
N LEU A 112 -10.21 19.22 -30.21
CA LEU A 112 -10.16 18.58 -28.89
C LEU A 112 -9.25 19.34 -27.92
N ALA A 113 -9.51 19.22 -26.62
CA ALA A 113 -8.67 19.80 -25.58
C ALA A 113 -7.42 18.94 -25.32
N ALA A 114 -6.25 19.58 -25.20
CA ALA A 114 -5.02 18.94 -24.75
C ALA A 114 -5.03 18.78 -23.23
N VAL A 115 -4.86 17.53 -22.76
CA VAL A 115 -4.81 17.17 -21.34
C VAL A 115 -3.44 16.55 -21.04
N THR A 116 -2.69 17.11 -20.09
CA THR A 116 -1.37 16.60 -19.69
C THR A 116 -1.49 15.64 -18.50
N TRP A 117 -0.46 14.82 -18.27
CA TRP A 117 -0.39 13.89 -17.14
C TRP A 117 -0.52 14.56 -15.75
N ARG A 118 -0.34 15.88 -15.67
CA ARG A 118 -0.52 16.67 -14.43
C ARG A 118 -2.00 16.78 -14.02
N HIS A 119 -2.92 16.58 -14.95
CA HIS A 119 -4.37 16.66 -14.72
C HIS A 119 -4.99 15.26 -14.57
N GLY A 120 -4.57 14.51 -13.55
CA GLY A 120 -4.91 13.08 -13.41
C GLY A 120 -6.40 12.73 -13.52
N SER A 121 -7.31 13.57 -12.98
CA SER A 121 -8.76 13.32 -13.05
C SER A 121 -9.35 13.56 -14.46
N GLU A 122 -8.81 14.52 -15.21
CA GLU A 122 -9.19 14.77 -16.61
C GLU A 122 -8.65 13.65 -17.53
N VAL A 123 -7.41 13.20 -17.29
CA VAL A 123 -6.82 12.05 -18.01
C VAL A 123 -7.68 10.81 -17.86
N GLU A 124 -8.14 10.51 -16.65
CA GLU A 124 -9.02 9.35 -16.39
C GLU A 124 -10.35 9.45 -17.15
N ARG A 125 -11.00 10.63 -17.14
CA ARG A 125 -12.28 10.85 -17.85
C ARG A 125 -12.12 10.76 -19.37
N VAL A 126 -11.05 11.31 -19.93
CA VAL A 126 -10.77 11.21 -21.37
C VAL A 126 -10.48 9.77 -21.79
N LEU A 127 -9.67 9.03 -21.02
CA LEU A 127 -9.35 7.62 -21.33
C LEU A 127 -10.56 6.68 -21.18
N ARG A 128 -11.48 6.97 -20.25
CA ARG A 128 -12.75 6.25 -20.13
C ARG A 128 -13.74 6.57 -21.27
N GLY A 129 -13.56 7.72 -21.91
CA GLY A 129 -14.46 8.25 -22.93
C GLY A 129 -15.63 9.05 -22.36
N ASP A 130 -15.51 9.51 -21.11
CA ASP A 130 -16.49 10.38 -20.46
C ASP A 130 -16.39 11.82 -20.99
N ASP A 131 -15.16 12.29 -21.26
CA ASP A 131 -14.87 13.62 -21.80
C ASP A 131 -14.10 13.53 -23.14
N PRO A 132 -14.36 14.45 -24.10
CA PRO A 132 -13.57 14.54 -25.32
C PRO A 132 -12.23 15.26 -25.06
N GLY A 133 -11.12 14.64 -25.41
CA GLY A 133 -9.79 15.24 -25.26
C GLY A 133 -8.68 14.39 -25.85
N VAL A 134 -7.46 14.95 -25.88
CA VAL A 134 -6.22 14.29 -26.28
C VAL A 134 -5.28 14.26 -25.10
N VAL A 135 -4.82 13.07 -24.72
CA VAL A 135 -3.92 12.89 -23.57
C VAL A 135 -2.46 12.97 -24.02
N HIS A 136 -1.70 13.94 -23.52
CA HIS A 136 -0.26 14.10 -23.76
C HIS A 136 0.56 13.43 -22.66
N LEU A 137 1.09 12.25 -22.97
CA LEU A 137 1.82 11.41 -22.02
C LEU A 137 3.18 12.00 -21.62
N HIS A 138 3.83 12.74 -22.51
CA HIS A 138 5.11 13.42 -22.24
C HIS A 138 4.95 14.93 -22.07
N GLY A 139 3.72 15.40 -21.81
CA GLY A 139 3.42 16.81 -21.67
C GLY A 139 3.21 17.55 -23.00
N HIS A 140 2.83 18.80 -22.87
CA HIS A 140 2.40 19.65 -23.99
C HIS A 140 3.11 21.00 -23.94
N TRP A 141 3.52 21.54 -25.09
CA TRP A 141 4.37 22.74 -25.16
C TRP A 141 3.79 23.99 -24.49
N ARG A 142 2.44 24.12 -24.43
CA ARG A 142 1.79 25.25 -23.73
C ARG A 142 1.99 25.19 -22.22
N GLU A 143 2.24 24.00 -21.69
CA GLU A 143 2.54 23.73 -20.30
C GLU A 143 3.96 23.14 -20.21
N SER A 144 4.97 23.99 -20.40
CA SER A 144 6.39 23.59 -20.45
C SER A 144 6.85 22.70 -19.28
N GLU A 145 6.28 22.89 -18.10
CA GLU A 145 6.57 22.14 -16.89
C GLU A 145 6.08 20.68 -16.93
N SER A 146 5.15 20.39 -17.84
CA SER A 146 4.70 19.02 -18.10
C SER A 146 5.62 18.26 -19.05
N VAL A 147 6.54 18.93 -19.75
CA VAL A 147 7.33 18.33 -20.84
C VAL A 147 8.41 17.40 -20.30
N VAL A 148 8.34 16.13 -20.67
CA VAL A 148 9.28 15.08 -20.28
C VAL A 148 10.30 14.88 -21.39
N LEU A 149 11.45 15.57 -21.31
CA LEU A 149 12.48 15.53 -22.35
C LEU A 149 13.70 14.64 -21.99
N GLY A 150 14.08 14.52 -20.71
CA GLY A 150 15.25 13.75 -20.23
C GLY A 150 14.95 12.80 -19.06
N ILE A 151 15.94 11.98 -18.68
CA ILE A 151 15.76 10.84 -17.76
C ILE A 151 15.36 11.26 -16.33
N ARG A 152 15.83 12.40 -15.82
CA ARG A 152 15.47 12.90 -14.48
C ARG A 152 14.01 13.38 -14.41
N SER A 153 13.48 13.86 -15.53
CA SER A 153 12.06 14.23 -15.65
C SER A 153 11.16 12.99 -15.68
N TYR A 154 11.69 11.84 -16.10
CA TYR A 154 10.97 10.57 -16.14
C TYR A 154 10.85 9.93 -14.74
N ASP A 155 11.91 9.95 -13.93
CA ASP A 155 11.86 9.50 -12.52
C ASP A 155 10.91 10.36 -11.67
N ALA A 156 10.86 11.67 -11.95
CA ALA A 156 9.90 12.58 -11.32
C ALA A 156 8.44 12.23 -11.67
N VAL A 157 8.18 11.79 -12.91
CA VAL A 157 6.86 11.32 -13.35
C VAL A 157 6.53 9.94 -12.77
N LEU A 158 7.50 9.02 -12.64
CA LEU A 158 7.25 7.72 -12.01
C LEU A 158 6.99 7.82 -10.49
N GLY A 159 7.54 8.84 -9.82
CA GLY A 159 7.24 9.16 -8.42
C GLY A 159 5.95 9.96 -8.20
N ASP A 160 5.31 10.47 -9.26
CA ASP A 160 4.13 11.32 -9.17
C ASP A 160 2.82 10.52 -9.14
N ALA A 161 1.95 10.87 -8.19
CA ALA A 161 0.67 10.17 -7.96
C ALA A 161 -0.30 10.27 -9.15
N HIS A 162 -0.27 11.36 -9.93
CA HIS A 162 -1.16 11.58 -11.07
C HIS A 162 -0.71 10.76 -12.29
N ALA A 163 0.60 10.69 -12.51
CA ALA A 163 1.17 9.79 -13.52
C ALA A 163 0.85 8.34 -13.19
N GLN A 164 1.03 7.89 -11.94
CA GLN A 164 0.65 6.53 -11.49
C GLN A 164 -0.85 6.23 -11.67
N THR A 165 -1.72 7.23 -11.53
CA THR A 165 -3.16 7.11 -11.79
C THR A 165 -3.44 6.91 -13.28
N MET A 166 -2.77 7.66 -14.16
CA MET A 166 -2.77 7.43 -15.61
C MET A 166 -2.30 6.00 -15.95
N LEU A 167 -1.24 5.51 -15.31
CA LEU A 167 -0.73 4.14 -15.50
C LEU A 167 -1.77 3.07 -15.10
N ARG A 168 -2.52 3.29 -14.03
CA ARG A 168 -3.61 2.41 -13.59
C ARG A 168 -4.80 2.44 -14.55
N ALA A 169 -5.15 3.60 -15.09
CA ALA A 169 -6.22 3.74 -16.09
C ALA A 169 -5.89 3.00 -17.39
N LEU A 170 -4.64 3.10 -17.87
CA LEU A 170 -4.15 2.40 -19.07
C LEU A 170 -4.14 0.87 -18.90
N ARG A 171 -3.90 0.35 -17.68
CA ARG A 171 -3.96 -1.10 -17.37
C ARG A 171 -5.36 -1.68 -17.39
N ALA A 172 -6.36 -0.88 -17.03
CA ALA A 172 -7.62 -1.43 -16.56
C ALA A 172 -8.65 -1.72 -17.66
N THR A 173 -8.50 -1.22 -18.90
CA THR A 173 -9.72 -1.05 -19.72
C THR A 173 -9.74 -1.36 -21.23
N ARG A 174 -8.67 -1.30 -22.08
CA ARG A 174 -8.84 -1.49 -23.56
C ARG A 174 -7.62 -2.04 -24.34
N THR A 175 -7.89 -2.50 -25.57
CA THR A 175 -6.88 -2.79 -26.62
C THR A 175 -6.25 -1.49 -27.13
N PHE A 176 -4.92 -1.48 -27.29
CA PHE A 176 -4.17 -0.34 -27.83
C PHE A 176 -3.85 -0.55 -29.31
N LEU A 177 -3.96 0.53 -30.10
CA LEU A 177 -3.53 0.60 -31.49
C LEU A 177 -2.43 1.66 -31.62
N PHE A 178 -1.20 1.23 -31.87
CA PHE A 178 -0.05 2.13 -32.03
C PHE A 178 0.04 2.60 -33.49
N VAL A 179 -0.01 3.92 -33.71
CA VAL A 179 0.01 4.59 -35.02
C VAL A 179 1.14 5.64 -35.06
N GLY A 180 1.95 5.65 -36.12
CA GLY A 180 2.95 6.71 -36.36
C GLY A 180 4.42 6.32 -36.15
N PHE A 181 4.73 5.02 -36.06
CA PHE A 181 6.07 4.54 -35.68
C PHE A 181 6.78 3.86 -36.86
N GLY A 182 7.67 4.60 -37.54
CA GLY A 182 8.66 4.04 -38.48
C GLY A 182 9.78 3.30 -37.73
N ALA A 183 10.98 3.16 -38.33
CA ALA A 183 12.16 2.53 -37.71
C ALA A 183 12.28 2.92 -36.22
N GLY A 184 11.97 1.99 -35.33
CA GLY A 184 11.36 2.22 -34.02
C GLY A 184 12.27 2.73 -32.90
N LEU A 185 13.28 3.55 -33.19
CA LEU A 185 14.31 3.94 -32.21
C LEU A 185 14.70 5.43 -32.20
N ALA A 186 14.07 6.29 -32.99
CA ALA A 186 14.46 7.72 -33.01
C ALA A 186 13.91 8.54 -31.82
N ASP A 187 12.88 8.05 -31.13
CA ASP A 187 12.32 8.66 -29.91
C ASP A 187 12.58 7.72 -28.71
N PRO A 188 13.58 8.03 -27.86
CA PRO A 188 13.93 7.20 -26.71
C PRO A 188 12.92 7.29 -25.57
N ASN A 189 12.08 8.34 -25.51
CA ASN A 189 11.01 8.44 -24.52
C ASN A 189 9.89 7.44 -24.84
N PHE A 190 9.59 7.23 -26.14
CA PHE A 190 8.70 6.14 -26.56
C PHE A 190 9.30 4.76 -26.28
N GLY A 191 10.61 4.56 -26.49
CA GLY A 191 11.29 3.31 -26.14
C GLY A 191 11.22 3.00 -24.64
N ALA A 192 11.37 4.03 -23.79
CA ALA A 192 11.20 3.94 -22.35
C ALA A 192 9.74 3.64 -21.96
N LEU A 193 8.77 4.33 -22.57
CA LEU A 193 7.34 4.05 -22.42
C LEU A 193 7.01 2.62 -22.87
N LEU A 194 7.57 2.12 -23.97
CA LEU A 194 7.33 0.76 -24.44
C LEU A 194 7.93 -0.26 -23.46
N ARG A 195 9.18 -0.09 -23.02
CA ARG A 195 9.81 -0.95 -21.98
C ARG A 195 9.03 -0.95 -20.66
N TRP A 196 8.57 0.22 -20.24
CA TRP A 196 7.68 0.36 -19.09
C TRP A 196 6.34 -0.35 -19.32
N SER A 197 5.75 -0.18 -20.50
CA SER A 197 4.50 -0.81 -20.89
C SER A 197 4.60 -2.33 -20.91
N ARG A 198 5.79 -2.91 -21.15
CA ARG A 198 6.04 -4.36 -21.04
C ARG A 198 5.75 -4.88 -19.64
N GLY A 199 6.18 -4.18 -18.59
CA GLY A 199 5.86 -4.56 -17.20
C GLY A 199 4.39 -4.30 -16.82
N VAL A 200 3.74 -3.39 -17.55
CA VAL A 200 2.36 -2.95 -17.28
C VAL A 200 1.33 -3.82 -17.99
N PHE A 201 1.62 -4.25 -19.22
CA PHE A 201 0.81 -5.14 -20.06
C PHE A 201 1.14 -6.63 -19.88
N ALA A 202 2.30 -6.98 -19.28
CA ALA A 202 2.60 -8.35 -18.87
C ALA A 202 1.56 -8.80 -17.83
N GLY A 203 0.54 -9.54 -18.30
CA GLY A 203 -0.62 -9.97 -17.51
C GLY A 203 -1.98 -9.50 -18.03
N SER A 204 -2.04 -8.71 -19.11
CA SER A 204 -3.27 -8.35 -19.81
C SER A 204 -3.78 -9.51 -20.68
N ASP A 205 -5.08 -9.81 -20.62
CA ASP A 205 -5.73 -10.79 -21.50
C ASP A 205 -5.98 -10.25 -22.92
N TYR A 206 -5.88 -8.93 -23.11
CA TYR A 206 -6.17 -8.26 -24.38
C TYR A 206 -5.02 -8.37 -25.38
N ARG A 207 -5.33 -8.24 -26.67
CA ARG A 207 -4.33 -8.13 -27.74
C ARG A 207 -4.13 -6.65 -28.05
N HIS A 208 -2.89 -6.25 -28.29
CA HIS A 208 -2.51 -4.91 -28.70
C HIS A 208 -1.96 -4.95 -30.13
N PHE A 209 -2.06 -3.86 -30.87
CA PHE A 209 -1.70 -3.83 -32.30
C PHE A 209 -0.79 -2.67 -32.63
N ARG A 210 0.23 -2.88 -33.47
CA ARG A 210 1.13 -1.85 -33.99
C ARG A 210 1.04 -1.80 -35.51
N LEU A 211 0.80 -0.63 -36.09
CA LEU A 211 0.73 -0.48 -37.54
C LEU A 211 2.13 -0.22 -38.13
N ALA A 212 2.48 -0.96 -39.17
CA ALA A 212 3.76 -0.85 -39.87
C ALA A 212 3.60 -0.95 -41.40
N LEU A 213 4.63 -0.54 -42.15
CA LEU A 213 4.72 -0.84 -43.59
C LEU A 213 4.91 -2.35 -43.78
N ALA A 214 4.43 -2.89 -44.89
CA ALA A 214 4.48 -4.32 -45.16
C ALA A 214 5.90 -4.91 -45.07
N GLU A 215 6.92 -4.15 -45.51
CA GLU A 215 8.34 -4.55 -45.43
C GLU A 215 8.90 -4.56 -44.00
N ASP A 216 8.33 -3.74 -43.12
CA ASP A 216 8.81 -3.55 -41.74
C ASP A 216 8.16 -4.51 -40.73
N VAL A 217 7.09 -5.21 -41.12
CA VAL A 217 6.30 -6.06 -40.21
C VAL A 217 7.18 -7.12 -39.54
N ALA A 218 8.00 -7.84 -40.31
CA ALA A 218 8.84 -8.90 -39.75
C ALA A 218 9.88 -8.35 -38.76
N ARG A 219 10.49 -7.21 -39.09
CA ARG A 219 11.47 -6.53 -38.23
C ARG A 219 10.82 -6.08 -36.92
N PHE A 220 9.70 -5.35 -36.99
CA PHE A 220 9.03 -4.85 -35.79
C PHE A 220 8.37 -5.95 -34.98
N GLN A 221 7.89 -7.03 -35.62
CA GLN A 221 7.34 -8.17 -34.89
C GLN A 221 8.43 -8.89 -34.07
N ALA A 222 9.68 -8.92 -34.55
CA ALA A 222 10.82 -9.44 -33.82
C ALA A 222 11.28 -8.54 -32.64
N GLU A 223 10.92 -7.25 -32.64
CA GLU A 223 11.19 -6.33 -31.53
C GLU A 223 10.26 -6.56 -30.32
N HIS A 224 9.14 -7.28 -30.52
CA HIS A 224 8.13 -7.55 -29.50
C HIS A 224 8.22 -8.99 -28.99
N GLN A 225 8.31 -9.15 -27.67
CA GLN A 225 8.25 -10.48 -27.05
C GLN A 225 6.80 -11.03 -27.12
N PRO A 226 6.62 -12.36 -27.29
CA PRO A 226 5.28 -12.97 -27.35
C PRO A 226 4.36 -12.64 -26.16
N GLU A 227 4.93 -12.43 -24.99
CA GLU A 227 4.27 -12.13 -23.72
C GLU A 227 3.66 -10.72 -23.70
N GLU A 228 4.16 -9.80 -24.55
CA GLU A 228 3.63 -8.45 -24.70
C GLU A 228 2.27 -8.44 -25.42
N ARG A 229 1.94 -9.52 -26.16
CA ARG A 229 0.72 -9.66 -26.97
C ARG A 229 0.49 -8.47 -27.91
N VAL A 230 1.58 -7.86 -28.39
CA VAL A 230 1.59 -6.81 -29.42
C VAL A 230 1.79 -7.46 -30.79
N PHE A 231 0.80 -7.32 -31.65
CA PHE A 231 0.81 -7.85 -33.01
C PHE A 231 1.04 -6.72 -34.01
N VAL A 232 2.06 -6.88 -34.86
CA VAL A 232 2.38 -5.90 -35.89
C VAL A 232 1.55 -6.18 -37.14
N LEU A 233 0.78 -5.19 -37.58
CA LEU A 233 -0.11 -5.29 -38.74
C LEU A 233 0.38 -4.39 -39.88
N PRO A 234 0.40 -4.90 -41.12
CA PRO A 234 0.69 -4.08 -42.29
C PRO A 234 -0.50 -3.16 -42.60
N TYR A 235 -0.24 -1.86 -42.78
CA TYR A 235 -1.25 -0.90 -43.28
C TYR A 235 -1.14 -0.60 -44.78
N GLY A 236 -0.02 -0.95 -45.42
CA GLY A 236 0.24 -0.66 -46.84
C GLY A 236 1.71 -0.79 -47.21
N THR A 237 2.06 -0.42 -48.44
CA THR A 237 3.45 -0.39 -48.94
C THR A 237 4.06 1.01 -48.89
N THR A 238 3.23 2.05 -48.77
CA THR A 238 3.67 3.44 -48.68
C THR A 238 3.05 4.15 -47.47
N ARG A 239 3.73 5.17 -46.93
CA ARG A 239 3.23 5.91 -45.74
C ARG A 239 1.89 6.63 -46.00
N THR A 240 1.58 6.95 -47.25
CA THR A 240 0.31 7.54 -47.68
C THR A 240 -0.89 6.59 -47.54
N ASP A 241 -0.65 5.28 -47.44
CA ASP A 241 -1.71 4.28 -47.29
C ASP A 241 -2.34 4.28 -45.88
N LEU A 242 -1.65 4.86 -44.89
CA LEU A 242 -2.07 4.84 -43.49
C LEU A 242 -3.46 5.47 -43.28
N ALA A 243 -3.73 6.62 -43.89
CA ALA A 243 -5.01 7.30 -43.76
C ALA A 243 -6.16 6.45 -44.34
N SER A 244 -5.92 5.77 -45.48
CA SER A 244 -6.88 4.87 -46.11
C SER A 244 -7.17 3.65 -45.23
N PHE A 245 -6.12 3.04 -44.68
CA PHE A 245 -6.25 1.92 -43.76
C PHE A 245 -7.05 2.28 -42.51
N LEU A 246 -6.75 3.41 -41.86
CA LEU A 246 -7.49 3.86 -40.67
C LEU A 246 -8.97 4.12 -40.98
N ARG A 247 -9.28 4.73 -42.14
CA ARG A 247 -10.68 4.93 -42.57
C ARG A 247 -11.41 3.60 -42.79
N SER A 248 -10.71 2.55 -43.23
CA SER A 248 -11.31 1.22 -43.39
C SER A 248 -11.72 0.56 -42.06
N LEU A 249 -11.15 1.00 -40.94
CA LEU A 249 -11.50 0.51 -39.60
C LEU A 249 -12.76 1.17 -39.02
N VAL A 250 -13.29 2.22 -39.68
CA VAL A 250 -14.51 2.88 -39.24
C VAL A 250 -15.72 1.94 -39.44
N PRO A 251 -16.51 1.63 -38.39
CA PRO A 251 -17.64 0.73 -38.50
C PRO A 251 -18.65 1.17 -39.57
N GLY A 252 -18.89 0.32 -40.57
CA GLY A 252 -19.83 0.60 -41.68
C GLY A 252 -19.19 1.02 -43.02
N ALA A 253 -17.85 1.07 -43.12
CA ALA A 253 -17.17 1.29 -44.39
C ALA A 253 -17.19 0.03 -45.30
N PRO A 254 -17.32 0.16 -46.64
CA PRO A 254 -17.25 -0.98 -47.55
C PRO A 254 -15.85 -1.60 -47.54
N ALA A 255 -15.75 -2.87 -47.16
CA ALA A 255 -14.48 -3.57 -47.01
C ALA A 255 -13.79 -3.84 -48.35
N THR A 256 -12.77 -3.05 -48.70
CA THR A 256 -11.79 -3.42 -49.73
C THR A 256 -10.69 -4.27 -49.09
N ARG A 257 -10.73 -5.59 -49.30
CA ARG A 257 -9.65 -6.52 -48.93
C ARG A 257 -8.46 -6.36 -49.90
N PRO A 258 -7.21 -6.24 -49.41
CA PRO A 258 -6.03 -6.48 -50.24
C PRO A 258 -5.90 -7.98 -50.52
N ALA A 259 -5.67 -8.34 -51.79
CA ALA A 259 -5.44 -9.71 -52.21
C ALA A 259 -4.01 -10.15 -51.86
N THR A 260 -3.86 -11.20 -51.04
CA THR A 260 -2.66 -12.04 -51.07
C THR A 260 -3.05 -13.52 -51.02
N SER A 261 -2.49 -14.25 -51.98
CA SER A 261 -2.69 -15.67 -52.24
C SER A 261 -1.83 -16.51 -51.29
N HIS A 262 -2.40 -17.52 -50.63
CA HIS A 262 -1.89 -18.90 -50.70
C HIS A 262 -2.84 -19.92 -50.04
N ALA A 263 -2.79 -21.13 -50.58
CA ALA A 263 -3.78 -22.21 -50.52
C ALA A 263 -3.77 -23.04 -49.20
N PRO A 264 -4.81 -23.84 -48.93
CA PRO A 264 -5.03 -24.52 -47.64
C PRO A 264 -4.55 -25.99 -47.62
N PRO A 265 -4.38 -26.61 -46.44
CA PRO A 265 -4.48 -28.06 -46.26
C PRO A 265 -5.77 -28.45 -45.48
N PRO A 266 -6.16 -29.74 -45.51
CA PRO A 266 -7.54 -30.14 -45.77
C PRO A 266 -8.39 -30.45 -44.54
N ALA A 267 -9.70 -30.48 -44.79
CA ALA A 267 -10.78 -30.82 -43.88
C ALA A 267 -10.77 -32.29 -43.44
N ILE A 268 -11.17 -32.52 -42.18
CA ILE A 268 -11.86 -33.75 -41.77
C ILE A 268 -13.27 -33.35 -41.31
N ALA A 269 -14.23 -34.02 -41.93
CA ALA A 269 -15.65 -33.78 -41.89
C ALA A 269 -16.29 -34.08 -40.52
N THR A 270 -17.36 -33.35 -40.20
CA THR A 270 -18.62 -33.95 -39.74
C THR A 270 -19.80 -33.08 -40.16
N ALA A 271 -20.80 -33.73 -40.75
CA ALA A 271 -22.16 -33.24 -40.93
C ALA A 271 -23.09 -34.36 -40.42
N PRO A 272 -24.40 -34.15 -40.36
CA PRO A 272 -25.15 -33.08 -39.70
C PRO A 272 -26.17 -33.70 -38.71
N MET A 273 -26.88 -32.94 -37.87
CA MET A 273 -28.28 -33.25 -37.52
C MET A 273 -28.97 -32.13 -36.73
N SER A 274 -29.94 -31.52 -37.40
CA SER A 274 -31.29 -31.15 -36.94
C SER A 274 -31.53 -30.86 -35.45
N ALA A 275 -31.96 -29.62 -35.21
CA ALA A 275 -32.70 -29.20 -34.02
C ALA A 275 -34.01 -29.99 -33.81
N PRO A 276 -34.41 -30.18 -32.55
CA PRO A 276 -35.82 -30.17 -32.19
C PRO A 276 -36.16 -29.03 -31.22
N ARG A 277 -37.31 -28.43 -31.51
CA ARG A 277 -38.09 -27.50 -30.71
C ARG A 277 -38.65 -28.25 -29.48
N ALA A 278 -38.49 -27.69 -28.27
CA ALA A 278 -39.32 -28.00 -27.10
C ALA A 278 -39.22 -26.80 -26.14
N ALA A 279 -40.26 -25.99 -26.00
CA ALA A 279 -41.42 -26.17 -25.11
C ALA A 279 -41.14 -25.61 -23.71
N ALA A 280 -42.04 -24.72 -23.29
CA ALA A 280 -42.01 -23.98 -22.04
C ALA A 280 -41.93 -24.92 -20.82
N ALA A 281 -40.93 -24.70 -19.98
CA ALA A 281 -40.88 -25.17 -18.60
C ALA A 281 -40.66 -23.95 -17.71
N GLY A 282 -41.52 -23.79 -16.70
CA GLY A 282 -41.58 -22.63 -15.82
C GLY A 282 -40.23 -22.27 -15.22
N VAL A 283 -39.86 -21.00 -15.39
CA VAL A 283 -38.79 -20.36 -14.63
C VAL A 283 -39.22 -20.39 -13.17
N ILE A 284 -38.66 -21.31 -12.39
CA ILE A 284 -38.65 -21.19 -10.93
C ILE A 284 -37.68 -20.05 -10.63
N THR A 285 -38.22 -18.84 -10.51
CA THR A 285 -37.49 -17.70 -9.93
C THR A 285 -37.05 -18.09 -8.51
N PRO A 286 -35.75 -18.05 -8.16
CA PRO A 286 -35.35 -18.20 -6.77
C PRO A 286 -36.03 -17.11 -5.93
N PRO A 287 -36.41 -17.38 -4.67
CA PRO A 287 -37.07 -16.38 -3.83
C PRO A 287 -36.19 -15.13 -3.75
N ALA A 288 -36.79 -13.97 -4.00
CA ALA A 288 -36.12 -12.68 -3.91
C ALA A 288 -35.49 -12.54 -2.51
N ARG A 289 -34.16 -12.56 -2.45
CA ARG A 289 -33.42 -12.38 -1.19
C ARG A 289 -33.67 -10.96 -0.69
N ARG A 290 -34.09 -10.81 0.57
CA ARG A 290 -34.17 -9.49 1.20
C ARG A 290 -32.74 -8.92 1.34
N PRO A 291 -32.53 -7.63 1.08
CA PRO A 291 -31.23 -6.99 1.32
C PRO A 291 -30.90 -7.02 2.83
N LEU A 292 -29.62 -7.19 3.16
CA LEU A 292 -29.13 -7.12 4.54
C LEU A 292 -29.20 -5.67 5.05
N ARG A 293 -29.72 -5.47 6.25
CA ARG A 293 -29.88 -4.14 6.86
C ARG A 293 -28.57 -3.71 7.52
N VAL A 294 -27.99 -2.64 6.99
CA VAL A 294 -26.75 -2.02 7.46
C VAL A 294 -27.07 -0.71 8.16
N VAL A 295 -26.61 -0.55 9.40
CA VAL A 295 -26.82 0.67 10.20
C VAL A 295 -25.47 1.31 10.54
N PHE A 296 -25.39 2.63 10.44
CA PHE A 296 -24.20 3.40 10.86
C PHE A 296 -24.34 3.90 12.30
N GLY A 297 -23.35 3.59 13.14
CA GLY A 297 -23.12 4.27 14.41
C GLY A 297 -21.99 5.28 14.22
N TYR A 298 -22.29 6.57 14.34
CA TYR A 298 -21.31 7.64 14.08
C TYR A 298 -21.70 8.92 14.82
N SER A 299 -20.77 9.88 14.90
CA SER A 299 -21.06 11.22 15.41
C SER A 299 -21.45 12.14 14.25
N ARG A 300 -22.42 13.04 14.44
CA ARG A 300 -22.82 14.03 13.41
C ARG A 300 -21.66 14.90 12.92
N ARG A 301 -20.60 15.07 13.71
CA ARG A 301 -19.38 15.76 13.28
C ARG A 301 -18.62 15.02 12.16
N ASP A 302 -18.95 13.75 11.92
CA ASP A 302 -18.33 12.87 10.93
C ASP A 302 -19.25 12.57 9.74
N ASP A 303 -20.28 13.39 9.51
CA ASP A 303 -21.27 13.24 8.42
C ASP A 303 -20.60 13.09 7.05
N GLU A 304 -19.53 13.85 6.78
CA GLU A 304 -18.79 13.79 5.51
C GLU A 304 -18.20 12.39 5.25
N TYR A 305 -17.58 11.77 6.25
CA TYR A 305 -17.01 10.42 6.11
C TYR A 305 -18.09 9.36 5.97
N ARG A 306 -19.23 9.53 6.66
CA ARG A 306 -20.40 8.68 6.47
C ARG A 306 -20.91 8.77 5.04
N ASP A 307 -21.06 9.97 4.48
CA ASP A 307 -21.52 10.16 3.11
C ASP A 307 -20.60 9.53 2.09
N ARG A 308 -19.29 9.74 2.23
CA ARG A 308 -18.31 9.12 1.34
C ARG A 308 -18.39 7.60 1.40
N LEU A 309 -18.43 7.00 2.60
CA LEU A 309 -18.59 5.55 2.74
C LEU A 309 -19.92 5.06 2.14
N HIS A 310 -21.00 5.79 2.36
CA HIS A 310 -22.32 5.48 1.80
C HIS A 310 -22.30 5.50 0.26
N VAL A 311 -21.60 6.44 -0.37
CA VAL A 311 -21.36 6.47 -1.81
C VAL A 311 -20.56 5.24 -2.26
N HIS A 312 -19.47 4.91 -1.57
CA HIS A 312 -18.64 3.73 -1.85
C HIS A 312 -19.40 2.40 -1.72
N LEU A 313 -20.44 2.33 -0.87
CA LEU A 313 -21.32 1.17 -0.72
C LEU A 313 -22.40 1.04 -1.83
N THR A 314 -22.53 2.03 -2.72
CA THR A 314 -23.53 2.04 -3.81
C THR A 314 -23.52 0.77 -4.69
N PRO A 315 -22.37 0.19 -5.07
CA PRO A 315 -22.38 -1.06 -5.85
C PRO A 315 -23.08 -2.22 -5.15
N LEU A 316 -22.91 -2.37 -3.83
CA LEU A 316 -23.57 -3.42 -3.03
C LEU A 316 -25.08 -3.15 -2.90
N ARG A 317 -25.47 -1.88 -2.76
CA ARG A 317 -26.88 -1.46 -2.72
C ARG A 317 -27.58 -1.68 -4.05
N ARG A 318 -26.96 -1.30 -5.18
CA ARG A 318 -27.49 -1.50 -6.54
C ARG A 318 -27.60 -2.99 -6.90
N GLN A 319 -26.73 -3.84 -6.36
CA GLN A 319 -26.82 -5.29 -6.47
C GLN A 319 -27.94 -5.89 -5.59
N GLY A 320 -28.65 -5.08 -4.79
CA GLY A 320 -29.70 -5.53 -3.87
C GLY A 320 -29.19 -6.37 -2.70
N LEU A 321 -27.88 -6.32 -2.41
CA LEU A 321 -27.26 -7.13 -1.35
C LEU A 321 -27.42 -6.50 0.03
N ILE A 322 -27.40 -5.16 0.09
CA ILE A 322 -27.53 -4.41 1.34
C ILE A 322 -28.53 -3.26 1.19
N ASP A 323 -29.15 -2.90 2.29
CA ASP A 323 -29.91 -1.67 2.48
C ASP A 323 -29.31 -0.90 3.67
N THR A 324 -29.09 0.40 3.50
CA THR A 324 -28.31 1.22 4.45
C THR A 324 -29.20 2.26 5.12
N TRP A 325 -29.09 2.41 6.44
CA TRP A 325 -29.85 3.38 7.22
C TRP A 325 -28.96 4.23 8.15
N HIS A 326 -29.26 5.53 8.27
CA HIS A 326 -28.62 6.48 9.20
C HIS A 326 -29.64 7.51 9.73
N ASP A 327 -29.30 8.21 10.82
CA ASP A 327 -30.23 9.07 11.57
C ASP A 327 -30.76 10.28 10.76
N ALA A 328 -29.99 10.80 9.81
CA ALA A 328 -30.43 11.86 8.89
C ALA A 328 -31.57 11.44 7.90
N LEU A 329 -32.00 10.16 7.90
CA LEU A 329 -33.15 9.68 7.12
C LEU A 329 -34.48 9.68 7.90
N MET A 330 -34.53 10.27 9.10
CA MET A 330 -35.75 10.29 9.93
C MET A 330 -36.72 11.41 9.56
N ASP A 331 -38.03 11.09 9.58
CA ASP A 331 -39.11 12.06 9.41
C ASP A 331 -39.21 13.03 10.60
N PRO A 332 -39.52 14.33 10.37
CA PRO A 332 -39.74 15.29 11.44
C PRO A 332 -40.89 14.86 12.36
N GLY A 333 -40.66 14.83 13.68
CA GLY A 333 -41.68 14.55 14.71
C GLY A 333 -41.65 13.15 15.33
N VAL A 334 -40.76 12.25 14.89
CA VAL A 334 -40.59 10.90 15.46
C VAL A 334 -39.77 10.96 16.77
N ASN A 335 -40.07 10.08 17.73
CA ASN A 335 -39.20 9.86 18.89
C ASN A 335 -37.87 9.24 18.42
N VAL A 336 -36.89 10.10 18.21
CA VAL A 336 -35.55 9.80 17.68
C VAL A 336 -34.90 8.65 18.44
N ARG A 337 -35.02 8.61 19.78
CA ARG A 337 -34.35 7.60 20.61
C ARG A 337 -34.95 6.21 20.45
N ALA A 338 -36.27 6.10 20.38
CA ALA A 338 -36.94 4.82 20.15
C ALA A 338 -36.69 4.29 18.73
N ALA A 339 -36.80 5.15 17.72
CA ALA A 339 -36.59 4.78 16.32
C ALA A 339 -35.14 4.34 16.03
N VAL A 340 -34.15 4.99 16.66
CA VAL A 340 -32.74 4.56 16.57
C VAL A 340 -32.56 3.18 17.21
N ASN A 341 -33.10 2.95 18.41
CA ASN A 341 -32.99 1.65 19.07
C ASN A 341 -33.55 0.52 18.21
N ASP A 342 -34.76 0.68 17.67
CA ASP A 342 -35.42 -0.32 16.84
C ASP A 342 -34.59 -0.67 15.59
N ARG A 343 -33.89 0.32 15.01
CA ARG A 343 -33.03 0.12 13.83
C ARG A 343 -31.76 -0.64 14.17
N PHE A 344 -31.10 -0.31 15.29
CA PHE A 344 -29.94 -1.07 15.77
C PHE A 344 -30.33 -2.49 16.16
N ASP A 345 -31.49 -2.69 16.81
CA ASP A 345 -32.02 -4.00 17.20
C ASP A 345 -32.43 -4.84 15.96
N ALA A 346 -32.80 -4.20 14.86
CA ALA A 346 -33.10 -4.85 13.59
C ALA A 346 -31.87 -5.07 12.67
N ALA A 347 -30.72 -4.44 12.94
CA ALA A 347 -29.57 -4.46 12.04
C ALA A 347 -28.97 -5.86 11.88
N ASP A 348 -28.65 -6.24 10.63
CA ASP A 348 -27.85 -7.42 10.31
C ASP A 348 -26.35 -7.09 10.36
N ILE A 349 -25.98 -5.85 10.00
CA ILE A 349 -24.62 -5.31 10.09
C ILE A 349 -24.67 -3.90 10.71
N VAL A 350 -23.78 -3.63 11.66
CA VAL A 350 -23.58 -2.33 12.29
C VAL A 350 -22.16 -1.84 12.00
N LEU A 351 -22.04 -0.73 11.29
CA LEU A 351 -20.77 -0.07 10.96
C LEU A 351 -20.52 1.06 11.96
N LEU A 352 -19.50 0.94 12.81
CA LEU A 352 -19.16 1.97 13.79
C LEU A 352 -18.08 2.88 13.22
N LEU A 353 -18.41 4.12 12.89
CA LEU A 353 -17.44 5.10 12.40
C LEU A 353 -16.75 5.75 13.59
N ILE A 354 -15.59 5.20 13.96
CA ILE A 354 -14.87 5.57 15.16
C ILE A 354 -14.01 6.80 14.90
N SER A 355 -14.30 7.84 15.66
CA SER A 355 -13.54 9.09 15.77
C SER A 355 -13.47 9.49 17.24
N ALA A 356 -12.65 10.49 17.58
CA ALA A 356 -12.67 11.08 18.92
C ALA A 356 -14.07 11.63 19.29
N SER A 357 -14.78 12.20 18.31
CA SER A 357 -16.15 12.71 18.48
C SER A 357 -17.14 11.58 18.77
N PHE A 358 -17.00 10.44 18.08
CA PHE A 358 -17.83 9.26 18.34
C PHE A 358 -17.59 8.69 19.75
N LEU A 359 -16.32 8.54 20.15
CA LEU A 359 -15.95 8.04 21.49
C LEU A 359 -16.40 8.96 22.63
N ALA A 360 -16.43 10.27 22.39
CA ALA A 360 -16.92 11.24 23.37
C ALA A 360 -18.45 11.22 23.54
N SER A 361 -19.19 10.61 22.61
CA SER A 361 -20.65 10.57 22.64
C SER A 361 -21.20 9.52 23.62
N ASP A 362 -22.32 9.85 24.29
CA ASP A 362 -23.02 8.91 25.20
C ASP A 362 -23.52 7.65 24.48
N PHE A 363 -23.72 7.72 23.16
CA PHE A 363 -24.13 6.58 22.34
C PHE A 363 -23.06 5.48 22.29
N SER A 364 -21.78 5.83 22.28
CA SER A 364 -20.65 4.89 22.15
C SER A 364 -20.54 3.90 23.31
N TYR A 365 -21.01 4.26 24.51
CA TYR A 365 -20.91 3.42 25.72
C TYR A 365 -22.27 3.08 26.34
N GLY A 366 -23.37 3.54 25.74
CA GLY A 366 -24.72 3.38 26.28
C GLY A 366 -25.32 1.98 26.10
N ASP A 367 -26.52 1.78 26.64
CA ASP A 367 -27.23 0.49 26.66
C ASP A 367 -27.44 -0.12 25.27
N VAL A 368 -27.61 0.72 24.24
CA VAL A 368 -27.77 0.28 22.84
C VAL A 368 -26.52 -0.43 22.37
N MET A 369 -25.33 0.15 22.65
CA MET A 369 -24.07 -0.45 22.25
C MET A 369 -23.85 -1.79 22.94
N GLN A 370 -24.16 -1.88 24.25
CA GLN A 370 -24.04 -3.13 25.00
C GLN A 370 -24.94 -4.23 24.42
N ARG A 371 -26.19 -3.91 24.05
CA ARG A 371 -27.09 -4.88 23.39
C ARG A 371 -26.59 -5.29 22.01
N VAL A 372 -26.11 -4.35 21.21
CA VAL A 372 -25.56 -4.61 19.87
C VAL A 372 -24.33 -5.53 19.95
N LEU A 373 -23.45 -5.32 20.93
CA LEU A 373 -22.29 -6.19 21.18
C LEU A 373 -22.70 -7.56 21.72
N ALA A 374 -23.71 -7.66 22.58
CA ALA A 374 -24.25 -8.95 23.01
C ALA A 374 -24.78 -9.76 21.82
N ARG A 375 -25.52 -9.10 20.90
CA ARG A 375 -25.99 -9.70 19.65
C ARG A 375 -24.86 -10.08 18.70
N HIS A 376 -23.76 -9.31 18.68
CA HIS A 376 -22.56 -9.68 17.94
C HIS A 376 -21.96 -10.99 18.45
N ASN A 377 -21.82 -11.10 19.76
CA ASN A 377 -21.25 -12.28 20.41
C ASN A 377 -22.15 -13.51 20.23
N ALA A 378 -23.47 -13.31 20.19
CA ALA A 378 -24.44 -14.36 19.87
C ALA A 378 -24.49 -14.74 18.36
N GLY A 379 -23.83 -13.97 17.49
CA GLY A 379 -23.82 -14.20 16.04
C GLY A 379 -25.09 -13.74 15.30
N GLU A 380 -25.93 -12.94 15.96
CA GLU A 380 -27.21 -12.44 15.43
C GLU A 380 -27.07 -11.14 14.63
N THR A 381 -26.03 -10.36 14.89
CA THR A 381 -25.67 -9.15 14.13
C THR A 381 -24.15 -9.10 13.95
N ARG A 382 -23.67 -8.34 12.97
CA ARG A 382 -22.24 -8.13 12.78
C ARG A 382 -21.84 -6.69 13.08
N VAL A 383 -20.99 -6.48 14.06
CA VAL A 383 -20.44 -5.16 14.40
C VAL A 383 -19.06 -5.02 13.79
N VAL A 384 -18.85 -3.95 13.03
CA VAL A 384 -17.61 -3.68 12.30
C VAL A 384 -17.12 -2.26 12.67
N PRO A 385 -16.07 -2.16 13.50
CA PRO A 385 -15.38 -0.90 13.74
C PRO A 385 -14.74 -0.38 12.44
N ILE A 386 -14.95 0.88 12.09
CA ILE A 386 -14.31 1.58 10.98
C ILE A 386 -13.63 2.82 11.55
N LEU A 387 -12.30 2.80 11.62
CA LEU A 387 -11.51 3.88 12.19
C LEU A 387 -11.41 5.04 11.18
N LEU A 388 -12.10 6.14 11.47
CA LEU A 388 -12.07 7.34 10.63
C LEU A 388 -10.77 8.12 10.85
N SER A 389 -10.51 8.49 12.11
CA SER A 389 -9.38 9.32 12.52
C SER A 389 -8.54 8.62 13.59
N PRO A 390 -7.25 8.98 13.76
CA PRO A 390 -6.47 8.52 14.90
C PRO A 390 -7.18 8.82 16.21
N CYS A 391 -7.45 7.79 17.02
CA CYS A 391 -8.00 7.92 18.36
C CYS A 391 -7.71 6.66 19.18
N ASP A 392 -7.75 6.78 20.51
CA ASP A 392 -7.55 5.67 21.43
C ASP A 392 -8.86 4.91 21.65
N TRP A 393 -9.13 3.96 20.75
CA TRP A 393 -10.37 3.18 20.73
C TRP A 393 -10.19 1.76 21.31
N GLN A 394 -8.96 1.29 21.49
CA GLN A 394 -8.67 -0.08 21.95
C GLN A 394 -9.19 -0.34 23.37
N GLY A 395 -9.32 0.69 24.20
CA GLY A 395 -9.95 0.59 25.52
C GLY A 395 -11.49 0.67 25.52
N SER A 396 -12.13 0.68 24.35
CA SER A 396 -13.61 0.70 24.23
C SER A 396 -14.21 -0.71 24.26
N PRO A 397 -15.53 -0.88 24.49
CA PRO A 397 -16.22 -2.18 24.48
C PRO A 397 -16.11 -2.96 23.16
N TYR A 398 -15.76 -2.29 22.08
CA TYR A 398 -15.54 -2.87 20.74
C TYR A 398 -14.06 -2.85 20.33
N GLY A 399 -13.16 -2.53 21.27
CA GLY A 399 -11.71 -2.45 21.08
C GLY A 399 -11.05 -3.78 20.68
N GLU A 400 -11.67 -4.90 21.06
CA GLU A 400 -11.22 -6.25 20.72
C GLU A 400 -11.71 -6.74 19.34
N LEU A 401 -12.61 -5.99 18.70
CA LEU A 401 -13.12 -6.34 17.38
C LEU A 401 -12.13 -5.93 16.29
N GLN A 402 -12.08 -6.72 15.21
CA GLN A 402 -11.26 -6.40 14.03
C GLN A 402 -11.75 -5.10 13.38
N ALA A 403 -10.97 -4.04 13.49
CA ALA A 403 -11.27 -2.76 12.86
C ALA A 403 -10.88 -2.73 11.37
N LEU A 404 -11.61 -1.92 10.62
CA LEU A 404 -11.34 -1.52 9.25
C LEU A 404 -10.94 -0.03 9.20
N PRO A 405 -10.25 0.47 8.16
CA PRO A 405 -9.51 -0.29 7.14
C PRO A 405 -8.51 -1.28 7.74
N ARG A 406 -8.01 -2.23 6.93
CA ARG A 406 -7.04 -3.24 7.38
C ARG A 406 -5.89 -2.59 8.16
N ASN A 407 -5.35 -3.33 9.12
CA ASN A 407 -4.29 -2.89 10.05
C ASN A 407 -4.71 -1.77 11.02
N ALA A 408 -6.02 -1.50 11.15
CA ALA A 408 -6.56 -0.42 11.97
C ALA A 408 -5.90 0.94 11.66
N ARG A 409 -5.59 1.17 10.37
CA ARG A 409 -5.06 2.44 9.88
C ARG A 409 -6.22 3.40 9.63
N PRO A 410 -6.33 4.53 10.37
CA PRO A 410 -7.45 5.45 10.22
C PRO A 410 -7.56 6.00 8.80
N ILE A 411 -8.78 6.15 8.28
CA ILE A 411 -9.04 6.67 6.93
C ILE A 411 -8.31 8.00 6.69
N THR A 412 -8.28 8.92 7.65
CA THR A 412 -7.59 10.22 7.51
C THR A 412 -6.08 10.15 7.42
N SER A 413 -5.48 9.00 7.69
CA SER A 413 -4.02 8.78 7.60
C SER A 413 -3.59 8.16 6.27
N TRP A 414 -4.54 7.85 5.39
CA TRP A 414 -4.25 7.41 4.03
C TRP A 414 -3.95 8.62 3.15
N THR A 415 -2.98 8.48 2.25
CA THR A 415 -2.69 9.49 1.24
C THR A 415 -3.90 9.72 0.33
N ASP A 416 -4.64 8.64 0.04
CA ASP A 416 -5.92 8.68 -0.66
C ASP A 416 -7.01 8.02 0.21
N HIS A 417 -7.98 8.81 0.66
CA HIS A 417 -9.11 8.32 1.45
C HIS A 417 -10.01 7.34 0.66
N ASP A 418 -10.08 7.45 -0.67
CA ASP A 418 -10.92 6.57 -1.49
C ASP A 418 -10.31 5.16 -1.60
N GLU A 419 -8.98 5.03 -1.57
CA GLU A 419 -8.34 3.71 -1.39
C GLU A 419 -8.70 3.09 -0.03
N ALA A 420 -8.74 3.90 1.03
CA ALA A 420 -9.14 3.45 2.38
C ALA A 420 -10.61 2.98 2.41
N PHE A 421 -11.52 3.75 1.79
CA PHE A 421 -12.92 3.35 1.68
C PHE A 421 -13.12 2.13 0.79
N LEU A 422 -12.35 1.99 -0.29
CA LEU A 422 -12.38 0.80 -1.14
C LEU A 422 -11.96 -0.45 -0.36
N ASP A 423 -10.95 -0.33 0.50
CA ASP A 423 -10.54 -1.40 1.41
C ASP A 423 -11.68 -1.83 2.34
N VAL A 424 -12.34 -0.85 2.97
CA VAL A 424 -13.52 -1.06 3.82
C VAL A 424 -14.65 -1.78 3.05
N VAL A 425 -14.97 -1.34 1.82
CA VAL A 425 -16.02 -1.94 0.99
C VAL A 425 -15.69 -3.38 0.60
N ARG A 426 -14.42 -3.69 0.29
CA ARG A 426 -13.99 -5.06 -0.01
C ARG A 426 -14.18 -5.98 1.19
N SER A 427 -13.84 -5.51 2.39
CA SER A 427 -14.06 -6.26 3.62
C SER A 427 -15.55 -6.44 3.95
N ILE A 428 -16.37 -5.40 3.75
CA ILE A 428 -17.84 -5.50 3.93
C ILE A 428 -18.45 -6.48 2.92
N ARG A 429 -17.95 -6.52 1.67
CA ARG A 429 -18.43 -7.50 0.67
C ARG A 429 -18.24 -8.94 1.13
N LEU A 430 -17.06 -9.29 1.66
CA LEU A 430 -16.80 -10.64 2.19
C LEU A 430 -17.80 -11.01 3.28
N LEU A 431 -18.10 -10.07 4.18
CA LEU A 431 -19.07 -10.24 5.25
C LEU A 431 -20.51 -10.42 4.72
N VAL A 432 -20.90 -9.59 3.75
CA VAL A 432 -22.23 -9.64 3.10
C VAL A 432 -22.44 -10.97 2.39
N GLU A 433 -21.44 -11.45 1.66
CA GLU A 433 -21.49 -12.74 0.95
C GLU A 433 -21.63 -13.91 1.93
N GLU A 434 -20.92 -13.88 3.06
CA GLU A 434 -21.05 -14.87 4.13
C GLU A 434 -22.45 -14.89 4.75
N LEU A 435 -22.98 -13.72 5.13
CA LEU A 435 -24.30 -13.60 5.75
C LEU A 435 -25.42 -13.97 4.79
N ALA A 436 -25.31 -13.59 3.51
CA ALA A 436 -26.26 -13.98 2.48
C ALA A 436 -26.27 -15.51 2.25
N ALA A 437 -25.10 -16.16 2.31
CA ALA A 437 -25.00 -17.61 2.22
C ALA A 437 -25.70 -18.32 3.40
N LYS A 438 -25.54 -17.81 4.64
CA LYS A 438 -26.24 -18.34 5.82
C LYS A 438 -27.76 -18.24 5.69
N LEU A 439 -28.28 -17.07 5.32
CA LEU A 439 -29.72 -16.84 5.15
C LEU A 439 -30.33 -17.78 4.11
N THR A 440 -29.58 -18.10 3.05
CA THR A 440 -30.06 -19.02 2.01
C THR A 440 -30.19 -20.45 2.53
N MET A 441 -29.28 -20.90 3.40
CA MET A 441 -29.31 -22.26 3.97
C MET A 441 -30.43 -22.47 5.00
N VAL A 442 -30.94 -21.40 5.63
CA VAL A 442 -32.05 -21.49 6.60
C VAL A 442 -33.41 -21.66 5.88
N THR A 443 -33.56 -21.16 4.65
CA THR A 443 -34.79 -21.27 3.84
C THR A 443 -34.92 -22.54 2.99
N SER A 444 -33.85 -23.33 2.83
CA SER A 444 -33.90 -24.62 2.15
C SER A 444 -33.64 -25.75 3.15
N THR A 445 -34.71 -26.39 3.63
CA THR A 445 -34.68 -27.67 4.36
C THR A 445 -34.27 -28.85 3.46
N SER A 446 -33.20 -28.69 2.69
CA SER A 446 -32.54 -29.78 1.99
C SER A 446 -31.07 -29.79 2.42
N THR A 447 -30.80 -30.58 3.45
CA THR A 447 -29.46 -31.07 3.75
C THR A 447 -28.99 -31.90 2.55
N VAL A 448 -28.29 -31.28 1.62
CA VAL A 448 -27.38 -32.05 0.76
C VAL A 448 -26.29 -32.56 1.71
N PRO A 449 -26.18 -33.89 1.95
CA PRO A 449 -25.10 -34.41 2.77
C PRO A 449 -23.80 -34.05 2.04
N GLN A 450 -22.90 -33.30 2.67
CA GLN A 450 -21.51 -33.37 2.24
C GLN A 450 -21.10 -34.82 2.41
N ALA A 451 -20.72 -35.48 1.32
CA ALA A 451 -20.16 -36.81 1.37
C ALA A 451 -19.03 -36.81 2.41
N THR A 452 -19.13 -37.71 3.39
CA THR A 452 -18.08 -37.89 4.39
C THR A 452 -16.76 -38.13 3.62
N PRO A 453 -15.67 -37.42 3.95
CA PRO A 453 -14.42 -37.55 3.22
C PRO A 453 -14.00 -39.03 3.14
N GLU A 454 -13.60 -39.50 1.95
CA GLU A 454 -13.17 -40.90 1.73
C GLU A 454 -12.00 -41.32 2.63
N ARG A 455 -11.25 -40.34 3.13
CA ARG A 455 -10.12 -40.52 4.05
C ARG A 455 -10.31 -39.66 5.30
N ALA A 456 -10.06 -40.24 6.47
CA ALA A 456 -9.95 -39.49 7.71
C ALA A 456 -8.60 -38.78 7.81
N TYR A 457 -8.64 -37.50 8.17
CA TYR A 457 -7.47 -36.64 8.37
C TYR A 457 -7.36 -36.25 9.84
N GLN A 458 -6.13 -36.03 10.31
CA GLN A 458 -5.86 -35.41 11.60
C GLN A 458 -5.80 -33.88 11.44
N LEU A 459 -6.14 -33.13 12.48
CA LEU A 459 -6.12 -31.65 12.46
C LEU A 459 -4.77 -31.11 12.01
N PHE A 460 -3.68 -31.68 12.54
CA PHE A 460 -2.31 -31.27 12.21
C PHE A 460 -1.87 -31.64 10.77
N ASP A 461 -2.59 -32.53 10.09
CA ASP A 461 -2.38 -32.83 8.66
C ASP A 461 -3.14 -31.86 7.75
N VAL A 462 -4.22 -31.27 8.27
CA VAL A 462 -5.10 -30.35 7.53
C VAL A 462 -4.65 -28.90 7.71
N PHE A 463 -4.52 -28.46 8.95
CA PHE A 463 -4.04 -27.12 9.30
C PHE A 463 -2.67 -27.22 9.96
N MET A 464 -1.62 -26.80 9.27
CA MET A 464 -0.24 -26.96 9.74
C MET A 464 0.27 -25.71 10.45
N LYS A 465 0.89 -25.92 11.62
CA LYS A 465 1.60 -24.85 12.36
C LYS A 465 3.04 -24.66 11.89
N SER A 466 3.61 -25.64 11.19
CA SER A 466 4.92 -25.56 10.55
C SER A 466 5.00 -26.55 9.40
N GLY A 467 5.80 -26.23 8.37
CA GLY A 467 5.83 -26.99 7.12
C GLY A 467 4.72 -26.58 6.14
N MET A 468 4.69 -27.21 4.97
CA MET A 468 3.64 -26.93 3.97
C MET A 468 2.47 -27.89 4.11
N PRO A 469 1.23 -27.38 4.18
CA PRO A 469 0.05 -28.21 4.18
C PRO A 469 -0.03 -28.98 2.86
N THR A 470 -0.38 -30.26 2.91
CA THR A 470 -0.66 -31.06 1.70
C THR A 470 -2.14 -31.03 1.35
N VAL A 471 -3.01 -30.99 2.37
CA VAL A 471 -4.47 -31.03 2.22
C VAL A 471 -5.05 -29.65 1.87
N THR A 472 -4.58 -28.61 2.54
CA THR A 472 -5.02 -27.22 2.34
C THR A 472 -4.07 -26.42 1.45
N PHE A 473 -3.28 -27.12 0.63
CA PHE A 473 -2.40 -26.49 -0.35
C PHE A 473 -3.23 -25.80 -1.44
N VAL A 474 -3.00 -24.49 -1.61
CA VAL A 474 -3.58 -23.72 -2.72
C VAL A 474 -2.44 -23.28 -3.62
N ALA A 475 -2.38 -23.86 -4.83
CA ALA A 475 -1.40 -23.46 -5.84
C ALA A 475 -1.64 -22.01 -6.27
N THR A 476 -0.66 -21.14 -6.03
CA THR A 476 -0.68 -19.76 -6.50
C THR A 476 -0.26 -19.69 -7.97
N LYS A 477 -0.59 -18.61 -8.69
CA LYS A 477 -0.05 -18.37 -10.05
C LYS A 477 1.48 -18.46 -10.05
N ARG A 478 2.12 -17.85 -9.04
CA ARG A 478 3.56 -17.89 -8.80
C ARG A 478 4.12 -19.31 -8.60
N PHE A 479 3.35 -20.22 -8.02
CA PHE A 479 3.75 -21.62 -7.89
C PHE A 479 3.76 -22.34 -9.26
N GLN A 480 2.84 -21.98 -10.17
CA GLN A 480 2.87 -22.49 -11.54
C GLN A 480 4.02 -21.89 -12.34
N ASP A 481 4.26 -20.58 -12.19
CA ASP A 481 5.41 -19.89 -12.79
C ASP A 481 6.73 -20.56 -12.32
N LEU A 482 6.83 -20.89 -11.03
CA LEU A 482 7.96 -21.64 -10.47
C LEU A 482 8.14 -23.02 -11.11
N LYS A 483 7.06 -23.79 -11.31
CA LYS A 483 7.12 -25.10 -11.98
C LYS A 483 7.63 -24.97 -13.41
N LEU A 484 7.10 -24.02 -14.17
CA LEU A 484 7.54 -23.77 -15.54
C LEU A 484 9.02 -23.36 -15.60
N ALA A 485 9.43 -22.45 -14.72
CA ALA A 485 10.81 -22.00 -14.62
C ALA A 485 11.77 -23.14 -14.26
N LEU A 486 11.37 -24.04 -13.35
CA LEU A 486 12.16 -25.22 -12.96
C LEU A 486 12.27 -26.26 -14.08
N ALA A 487 11.26 -26.39 -14.94
CA ALA A 487 11.26 -27.32 -16.06
C ALA A 487 12.12 -26.84 -17.25
N GLN A 488 12.35 -25.53 -17.38
CA GLN A 488 13.11 -24.97 -18.50
C GLN A 488 14.64 -25.21 -18.34
N PRO A 489 15.33 -25.86 -19.30
CA PRO A 489 16.80 -26.02 -19.27
C PRO A 489 17.55 -24.68 -19.29
N GLY A 490 18.75 -24.61 -18.71
CA GLY A 490 19.63 -23.43 -18.75
C GLY A 490 19.19 -22.19 -17.93
N ARG A 491 17.88 -22.03 -17.66
CA ARG A 491 17.36 -20.84 -16.96
C ARG A 491 17.60 -20.92 -15.45
N GLY A 492 18.30 -19.93 -14.88
CA GLY A 492 18.42 -19.80 -13.42
C GLY A 492 17.08 -19.47 -12.78
N VAL A 493 16.82 -19.92 -11.56
CA VAL A 493 15.58 -19.60 -10.84
C VAL A 493 15.90 -18.90 -9.53
N VAL A 494 15.33 -17.73 -9.30
CA VAL A 494 15.41 -17.00 -8.04
C VAL A 494 14.04 -17.01 -7.39
N ILE A 495 13.95 -17.56 -6.18
CA ILE A 495 12.75 -17.55 -5.36
C ILE A 495 12.94 -16.52 -4.27
N GLU A 496 12.16 -15.44 -4.35
CA GLU A 496 12.19 -14.35 -3.40
C GLU A 496 10.93 -14.31 -2.58
N GLY A 497 11.07 -13.77 -1.38
CA GLY A 497 9.95 -13.43 -0.55
C GLY A 497 10.32 -13.38 0.93
N PRO A 498 9.38 -12.97 1.76
CA PRO A 498 9.51 -12.94 3.21
C PRO A 498 10.07 -14.26 3.78
N SER A 499 10.84 -14.21 4.87
CA SER A 499 11.31 -15.40 5.57
C SER A 499 10.11 -16.19 6.12
N GLY A 500 10.17 -17.53 6.10
CA GLY A 500 9.08 -18.37 6.60
C GLY A 500 7.80 -18.45 5.73
N ILE A 501 7.74 -17.76 4.58
CA ILE A 501 6.58 -17.83 3.64
C ILE A 501 6.46 -19.19 2.90
N GLY A 502 7.44 -20.09 3.07
CA GLY A 502 7.42 -21.43 2.48
C GLY A 502 8.19 -21.59 1.16
N LYS A 503 9.13 -20.68 0.82
CA LYS A 503 9.96 -20.71 -0.42
C LYS A 503 10.61 -22.07 -0.69
N THR A 504 11.42 -22.56 0.25
CA THR A 504 12.16 -23.83 0.15
C THR A 504 11.22 -25.02 0.02
N THR A 505 10.04 -24.94 0.62
CA THR A 505 9.04 -26.01 0.54
C THR A 505 8.23 -25.95 -0.75
N ALA A 506 7.92 -24.76 -1.28
CA ALA A 506 7.34 -24.57 -2.60
C ALA A 506 8.27 -25.15 -3.69
N LEU A 507 9.58 -24.92 -3.58
CA LEU A 507 10.59 -25.54 -4.45
C LEU A 507 10.54 -27.07 -4.42
N ARG A 508 10.59 -27.68 -3.22
CA ARG A 508 10.52 -29.14 -3.08
C ARG A 508 9.24 -29.71 -3.69
N GLN A 509 8.10 -29.05 -3.49
CA GLN A 509 6.81 -29.49 -4.00
C GLN A 509 6.71 -29.35 -5.52
N ALA A 510 7.21 -28.24 -6.09
CA ALA A 510 7.26 -28.04 -7.54
C ALA A 510 8.08 -29.15 -8.21
N ILE A 511 9.25 -29.49 -7.66
CA ILE A 511 10.10 -30.58 -8.16
C ILE A 511 9.42 -31.94 -8.00
N LYS A 512 8.74 -32.18 -6.87
CA LYS A 512 7.98 -33.42 -6.65
C LYS A 512 6.88 -33.58 -7.71
N GLN A 513 6.10 -32.53 -7.99
CA GLN A 513 5.05 -32.57 -9.01
C GLN A 513 5.62 -32.75 -10.41
N LEU A 514 6.68 -32.03 -10.78
CA LEU A 514 7.32 -32.20 -12.09
C LEU A 514 7.86 -33.62 -12.28
N ARG A 515 8.28 -34.29 -11.20
CA ARG A 515 8.68 -35.71 -11.22
C ARG A 515 7.48 -36.62 -11.45
N GLU A 516 6.38 -36.40 -10.73
CA GLU A 516 5.14 -37.16 -10.90
C GLU A 516 4.54 -36.99 -12.31
N GLU A 517 4.71 -35.81 -12.90
CA GLU A 517 4.25 -35.45 -14.25
C GLU A 517 5.22 -35.90 -15.37
N GLY A 518 6.39 -36.46 -15.03
CA GLY A 518 7.36 -36.98 -16.00
C GLY A 518 8.14 -35.90 -16.78
N HIS A 519 8.19 -34.67 -16.27
CA HIS A 519 8.80 -33.51 -16.94
C HIS A 519 10.24 -33.20 -16.51
N LEU A 520 10.84 -33.99 -15.62
CA LEU A 520 12.25 -33.87 -15.24
C LEU A 520 13.10 -34.92 -15.98
N VAL A 521 14.27 -34.50 -16.47
CA VAL A 521 15.26 -35.35 -17.15
C VAL A 521 15.59 -36.57 -16.30
N ALA A 522 15.64 -37.75 -16.94
CA ALA A 522 15.88 -39.04 -16.31
C ALA A 522 17.18 -39.05 -15.48
N GLY A 523 17.05 -39.17 -14.14
CA GLY A 523 18.18 -39.46 -13.23
C GLY A 523 18.38 -38.58 -11.99
N GLY A 524 17.55 -37.56 -11.70
CA GLY A 524 17.84 -36.60 -10.62
C GLY A 524 17.24 -36.91 -9.23
N SER A 525 18.10 -37.03 -8.22
CA SER A 525 17.80 -37.08 -6.77
C SER A 525 16.93 -35.90 -6.28
N ALA A 526 16.46 -35.95 -5.02
CA ALA A 526 15.83 -34.77 -4.38
C ALA A 526 16.72 -33.52 -4.51
N PRO A 527 16.17 -32.28 -4.58
CA PRO A 527 16.98 -31.09 -4.70
C PRO A 527 17.96 -31.00 -3.54
N GLU A 528 19.22 -30.80 -3.84
CA GLU A 528 20.24 -30.59 -2.83
C GLU A 528 20.15 -29.13 -2.36
N ILE A 529 19.76 -28.93 -1.11
CA ILE A 529 19.56 -27.59 -0.54
C ILE A 529 20.74 -27.28 0.39
N LEU A 530 21.52 -26.28 0.03
CA LEU A 530 22.65 -25.75 0.79
C LEU A 530 22.23 -24.43 1.43
N SER A 531 22.58 -24.20 2.70
CA SER A 531 22.22 -22.98 3.42
C SER A 531 23.42 -22.05 3.56
N ALA A 532 23.28 -20.80 3.13
CA ALA A 532 24.26 -19.75 3.34
C ALA A 532 24.51 -19.43 4.84
N ARG A 533 23.71 -19.97 5.76
CA ARG A 533 23.93 -19.88 7.22
C ARG A 533 24.97 -20.88 7.73
N LYS A 534 25.23 -21.97 7.02
CA LYS A 534 26.14 -23.04 7.46
C LYS A 534 27.50 -22.87 6.81
N GLN A 535 28.54 -22.68 7.63
CA GLN A 535 29.90 -22.46 7.12
C GLN A 535 30.42 -23.63 6.25
N ALA A 536 30.02 -24.87 6.56
CA ALA A 536 30.34 -26.05 5.75
C ALA A 536 29.70 -26.00 4.35
N ASP A 537 28.46 -25.51 4.25
CA ASP A 537 27.76 -25.36 2.97
C ASP A 537 28.38 -24.21 2.16
N VAL A 538 28.73 -23.09 2.80
CA VAL A 538 29.44 -21.96 2.17
C VAL A 538 30.79 -22.40 1.59
N ALA A 539 31.57 -23.19 2.34
CA ALA A 539 32.85 -23.72 1.86
C ALA A 539 32.66 -24.65 0.64
N ARG A 540 31.57 -25.41 0.59
CA ARG A 540 31.24 -26.30 -0.53
C ARG A 540 30.71 -25.53 -1.75
N LEU A 541 29.96 -24.45 -1.54
CA LEU A 541 29.50 -23.55 -2.61
C LEU A 541 30.67 -22.87 -3.32
N ALA A 542 31.81 -22.68 -2.65
CA ALA A 542 33.00 -22.08 -3.24
C ALA A 542 33.59 -22.89 -4.41
N THR A 543 33.24 -24.17 -4.55
CA THR A 543 33.70 -25.08 -5.62
C THR A 543 32.55 -25.68 -6.43
N ILE A 544 31.39 -25.02 -6.45
CA ILE A 544 30.15 -25.53 -7.07
C ILE A 544 30.32 -25.98 -8.53
N GLU A 545 31.18 -25.31 -9.28
CA GLU A 545 31.45 -25.56 -10.70
C GLU A 545 32.02 -26.97 -10.94
N GLN A 546 32.64 -27.59 -9.93
CA GLN A 546 33.31 -28.88 -10.02
C GLN A 546 32.37 -30.07 -9.80
N TRP A 547 31.24 -29.88 -9.11
CA TRP A 547 30.41 -30.99 -8.62
C TRP A 547 28.91 -30.84 -8.89
N HIS A 548 28.41 -29.66 -9.28
CA HIS A 548 26.99 -29.42 -9.49
C HIS A 548 26.40 -30.33 -10.56
N ARG A 549 25.42 -31.15 -10.16
CA ARG A 549 24.54 -31.96 -11.02
C ARG A 549 23.12 -31.97 -10.45
N GLY A 550 22.13 -32.08 -11.33
CA GLY A 550 20.72 -32.04 -10.95
C GLY A 550 20.31 -30.65 -10.46
N THR A 551 19.36 -30.60 -9.51
CA THR A 551 18.91 -29.33 -8.93
C THR A 551 19.60 -29.04 -7.62
N VAL A 552 20.39 -27.96 -7.57
CA VAL A 552 20.99 -27.41 -6.35
C VAL A 552 20.29 -26.11 -5.99
N ALA A 553 19.90 -25.96 -4.74
CA ALA A 553 19.25 -24.78 -4.22
C ALA A 553 20.08 -24.13 -3.10
N ILE A 554 20.28 -22.83 -3.18
CA ILE A 554 21.00 -22.05 -2.16
C ILE A 554 19.98 -21.27 -1.33
N ASP A 555 19.79 -21.66 -0.08
CA ASP A 555 18.92 -20.99 0.88
C ASP A 555 19.65 -19.86 1.62
N ASP A 556 18.90 -18.82 2.02
CA ASP A 556 19.42 -17.60 2.65
C ASP A 556 20.51 -16.88 1.84
N PHE A 557 20.41 -16.86 0.51
CA PHE A 557 21.47 -16.41 -0.41
C PHE A 557 22.08 -15.04 -0.09
N HIS A 558 21.28 -14.09 0.40
CA HIS A 558 21.70 -12.74 0.83
C HIS A 558 22.79 -12.73 1.92
N ARG A 559 23.05 -13.86 2.59
CA ARG A 559 24.09 -14.01 3.63
C ARG A 559 25.45 -14.44 3.08
N LEU A 560 25.57 -14.75 1.79
CA LEU A 560 26.86 -15.13 1.23
C LEU A 560 27.83 -13.93 1.22
N PRO A 561 29.14 -14.18 1.44
CA PRO A 561 30.16 -13.15 1.27
C PRO A 561 30.12 -12.55 -0.13
N ARG A 562 30.44 -11.25 -0.26
CA ARG A 562 30.38 -10.51 -1.54
C ARG A 562 31.16 -11.19 -2.68
N GLU A 563 32.32 -11.74 -2.38
CA GLU A 563 33.16 -12.48 -3.33
C GLU A 563 32.44 -13.73 -3.87
N LEU A 564 31.71 -14.44 -3.00
CA LEU A 564 30.96 -15.63 -3.38
C LEU A 564 29.66 -15.26 -4.09
N LEU A 565 28.99 -14.16 -3.71
CA LEU A 565 27.83 -13.62 -4.44
C LEU A 565 28.19 -13.33 -5.90
N GLN A 566 29.32 -12.66 -6.15
CA GLN A 566 29.80 -12.40 -7.51
C GLN A 566 30.04 -13.70 -8.27
N ARG A 567 30.73 -14.67 -7.64
CA ARG A 567 30.98 -15.98 -8.25
C ARG A 567 29.69 -16.72 -8.59
N MET A 568 28.68 -16.69 -7.71
CA MET A 568 27.37 -17.30 -7.99
C MET A 568 26.64 -16.61 -9.14
N ALA A 569 26.76 -15.28 -9.26
CA ALA A 569 26.22 -14.53 -10.38
C ALA A 569 26.91 -14.92 -11.70
N ASP A 570 28.24 -14.99 -11.72
CA ASP A 570 29.03 -15.41 -12.87
C ASP A 570 28.71 -16.87 -13.27
N TYR A 571 28.48 -17.74 -12.28
CA TYR A 571 28.12 -19.14 -12.52
C TYR A 571 26.69 -19.31 -13.06
N LEU A 572 25.73 -18.51 -12.59
CA LEU A 572 24.38 -18.47 -13.19
C LEU A 572 24.43 -18.03 -14.66
N LYS A 573 25.34 -17.10 -14.99
CA LYS A 573 25.57 -16.67 -16.37
C LYS A 573 26.13 -17.81 -17.22
N SER A 574 27.16 -18.52 -16.74
CA SER A 574 27.74 -19.64 -17.49
C SER A 574 26.74 -20.79 -17.72
N LEU A 575 25.93 -21.13 -16.71
CA LEU A 575 24.89 -22.16 -16.85
C LEU A 575 23.83 -21.79 -17.91
N ALA A 576 23.49 -20.50 -18.00
CA ALA A 576 22.56 -19.99 -19.00
C ALA A 576 23.19 -19.88 -20.40
N ASP A 577 24.48 -19.58 -20.52
CA ASP A 577 25.21 -19.57 -21.81
C ASP A 577 25.38 -21.00 -22.38
N GLU A 578 25.55 -22.00 -21.51
CA GLU A 578 25.77 -23.39 -21.90
C GLU A 578 24.47 -24.18 -22.15
N ASP A 579 23.29 -23.58 -21.93
CA ASP A 579 21.99 -24.26 -21.96
C ASP A 579 22.00 -25.58 -21.15
N ALA A 580 22.63 -25.57 -19.98
CA ALA A 580 22.90 -26.78 -19.22
C ALA A 580 21.59 -27.50 -18.81
N ALA A 581 21.34 -28.64 -19.45
CA ALA A 581 20.12 -29.44 -19.22
C ALA A 581 20.23 -30.37 -17.99
N ASP A 582 21.45 -30.66 -17.55
CA ASP A 582 21.74 -31.56 -16.41
C ASP A 582 22.00 -30.80 -15.10
N ARG A 583 22.02 -29.46 -15.12
CA ARG A 583 22.38 -28.60 -13.99
C ARG A 583 21.37 -27.48 -13.82
N LYS A 584 20.79 -27.37 -12.63
CA LYS A 584 19.76 -26.39 -12.30
C LYS A 584 20.08 -25.72 -11.00
N LEU A 585 20.50 -24.45 -11.06
CA LEU A 585 20.77 -23.65 -9.88
C LEU A 585 19.53 -22.83 -9.49
N VAL A 586 19.11 -22.97 -8.24
CA VAL A 586 18.01 -22.23 -7.64
C VAL A 586 18.55 -21.36 -6.51
N VAL A 587 18.26 -20.08 -6.54
CA VAL A 587 18.60 -19.14 -5.47
C VAL A 587 17.34 -18.88 -4.64
N VAL A 588 17.42 -19.01 -3.32
CA VAL A 588 16.33 -18.70 -2.40
C VAL A 588 16.76 -17.57 -1.47
N GLY A 589 16.03 -16.47 -1.49
CA GLY A 589 16.43 -15.23 -0.82
C GLY A 589 15.29 -14.36 -0.31
N ILE A 590 15.66 -13.20 0.21
CA ILE A 590 14.76 -12.13 0.65
C ILE A 590 14.29 -11.30 -0.56
N PRO A 591 13.25 -10.46 -0.42
CA PRO A 591 12.86 -9.56 -1.51
C PRO A 591 14.06 -8.77 -2.06
N LYS A 592 14.10 -8.57 -3.39
CA LYS A 592 15.18 -7.91 -4.14
C LYS A 592 16.48 -8.71 -4.29
N THR A 593 16.54 -9.99 -3.89
CA THR A 593 17.75 -10.83 -4.06
C THR A 593 18.17 -10.97 -5.53
N GLY A 594 17.20 -11.12 -6.43
CA GLY A 594 17.37 -11.19 -7.88
C GLY A 594 17.77 -9.86 -8.47
N GLN A 595 17.23 -8.74 -7.96
CA GLN A 595 17.73 -7.42 -8.34
C GLN A 595 19.20 -7.25 -7.94
N ALA A 596 19.58 -7.65 -6.71
CA ALA A 596 20.97 -7.61 -6.28
C ALA A 596 21.90 -8.48 -7.15
N LEU A 597 21.42 -9.63 -7.62
CA LEU A 597 22.15 -10.46 -8.61
C LEU A 597 22.30 -9.75 -9.96
N ILE A 598 21.25 -9.11 -10.44
CA ILE A 598 21.26 -8.33 -11.69
C ILE A 598 22.20 -7.13 -11.58
N ASP A 599 22.23 -6.45 -10.43
CA ASP A 599 23.11 -5.30 -10.19
C ASP A 599 24.60 -5.72 -10.17
N LEU A 600 24.89 -6.95 -9.73
CA LEU A 600 26.24 -7.53 -9.78
C LEU A 600 26.64 -8.01 -11.19
N ALA A 601 25.67 -8.49 -11.98
CA ALA A 601 25.87 -8.94 -13.35
C ALA A 601 24.62 -8.66 -14.21
N PHE A 602 24.62 -7.52 -14.89
CA PHE A 602 23.46 -7.01 -15.65
C PHE A 602 22.91 -8.01 -16.68
N ASP A 603 23.79 -8.82 -17.27
CA ASP A 603 23.44 -9.85 -18.25
C ASP A 603 22.51 -10.94 -17.70
N LEU A 604 22.39 -11.08 -16.38
CA LEU A 604 21.50 -12.04 -15.73
C LEU A 604 20.02 -11.69 -15.86
N ALA A 605 19.66 -10.43 -16.12
CA ALA A 605 18.28 -9.93 -16.10
C ALA A 605 17.32 -10.74 -17.00
N ASN A 606 17.81 -11.27 -18.12
CA ASN A 606 17.03 -12.08 -19.06
C ASN A 606 17.28 -13.60 -18.94
N ARG A 607 18.18 -14.01 -18.03
CA ARG A 607 18.69 -15.39 -17.90
C ARG A 607 18.23 -16.08 -16.62
N ILE A 608 17.74 -15.30 -15.66
CA ILE A 608 17.15 -15.78 -14.42
C ILE A 608 15.65 -15.47 -14.41
N GLU A 609 14.86 -16.39 -13.85
CA GLU A 609 13.45 -16.15 -13.55
C GLU A 609 13.30 -15.76 -12.09
N VAL A 610 12.70 -14.61 -11.78
CA VAL A 610 12.46 -14.15 -10.41
C VAL A 610 11.02 -14.41 -9.99
N ILE A 611 10.83 -15.33 -9.05
CA ILE A 611 9.53 -15.69 -8.48
C ILE A 611 9.38 -15.06 -7.10
N THR A 612 8.55 -14.01 -6.99
CA THR A 612 8.27 -13.33 -5.72
C THR A 612 7.01 -13.87 -5.04
N PHE A 613 7.14 -14.34 -3.79
CA PHE A 613 6.04 -14.76 -2.93
C PHE A 613 5.61 -13.62 -1.99
N ASN A 614 4.43 -13.04 -2.21
CA ASN A 614 3.86 -11.91 -1.43
C ASN A 614 2.51 -12.29 -0.77
N ARG A 615 1.86 -11.33 -0.07
CA ARG A 615 0.48 -11.47 0.44
C ARG A 615 -0.46 -12.00 -0.65
N VAL A 616 -1.33 -12.92 -0.27
CA VAL A 616 -2.32 -13.50 -1.19
C VAL A 616 -3.66 -12.78 -1.07
N ASP A 617 -4.44 -12.81 -2.15
CA ASP A 617 -5.80 -12.31 -2.14
C ASP A 617 -6.70 -13.14 -1.19
N SER A 618 -7.72 -12.48 -0.63
CA SER A 618 -8.73 -13.06 0.26
C SER A 618 -9.39 -14.29 -0.35
N ALA A 619 -9.54 -14.34 -1.68
CA ALA A 619 -10.07 -15.49 -2.39
C ALA A 619 -9.20 -16.76 -2.24
N LEU A 620 -7.87 -16.62 -2.17
CA LEU A 620 -6.99 -17.78 -1.92
C LEU A 620 -7.05 -18.25 -0.47
N VAL A 621 -7.10 -17.32 0.49
CA VAL A 621 -7.30 -17.66 1.90
C VAL A 621 -8.63 -18.40 2.08
N GLN A 622 -9.69 -17.91 1.45
CA GLN A 622 -11.00 -18.57 1.46
C GLN A 622 -10.94 -19.98 0.87
N LYS A 623 -10.25 -20.19 -0.26
CA LYS A 623 -10.05 -21.52 -0.84
C LYS A 623 -9.35 -22.47 0.13
N MET A 624 -8.30 -22.01 0.81
CA MET A 624 -7.57 -22.78 1.80
C MET A 624 -8.46 -23.20 2.98
N ILE A 625 -9.27 -22.26 3.51
CA ILE A 625 -10.23 -22.54 4.59
C ILE A 625 -11.26 -23.58 4.13
N VAL A 626 -11.84 -23.40 2.94
CA VAL A 626 -12.86 -24.33 2.39
C VAL A 626 -12.30 -25.74 2.16
N GLN A 627 -11.03 -25.87 1.74
CA GLN A 627 -10.38 -27.18 1.65
C GLN A 627 -10.26 -27.84 3.03
N GLY A 628 -9.92 -27.08 4.07
CA GLY A 628 -9.81 -27.60 5.43
C GLY A 628 -11.15 -27.96 6.05
N GLU A 629 -12.19 -27.14 5.81
CA GLU A 629 -13.59 -27.44 6.16
C GLU A 629 -14.03 -28.79 5.58
N ARG A 630 -13.75 -29.03 4.29
CA ARG A 630 -14.06 -30.30 3.63
C ARG A 630 -13.29 -31.46 4.24
N ALA A 631 -11.98 -31.31 4.46
CA ALA A 631 -11.14 -32.39 4.97
C ALA A 631 -11.51 -32.83 6.40
N LEU A 632 -11.83 -31.89 7.28
CA LEU A 632 -12.25 -32.19 8.65
C LEU A 632 -13.75 -32.44 8.80
N ASN A 633 -14.52 -32.28 7.72
CA ASN A 633 -15.99 -32.29 7.73
C ASN A 633 -16.55 -31.31 8.78
N VAL A 634 -16.10 -30.06 8.71
CA VAL A 634 -16.55 -28.97 9.58
C VAL A 634 -16.89 -27.73 8.78
N ARG A 635 -17.56 -26.76 9.40
CA ARG A 635 -17.78 -25.43 8.85
C ARG A 635 -17.49 -24.37 9.90
N PHE A 636 -16.70 -23.38 9.56
CA PHE A 636 -16.51 -22.21 10.40
C PHE A 636 -17.74 -21.31 10.27
N ASP A 637 -18.31 -20.88 11.39
CA ASP A 637 -19.46 -19.99 11.36
C ASP A 637 -19.11 -18.56 10.93
N ARG A 638 -17.89 -18.08 11.15
CA ARG A 638 -17.44 -16.71 10.79
C ARG A 638 -16.11 -16.73 10.02
N ARG A 639 -16.11 -17.28 8.80
CA ARG A 639 -14.95 -17.34 7.89
C ARG A 639 -14.43 -15.97 7.50
N ALA A 640 -15.30 -14.99 7.30
CA ALA A 640 -14.88 -13.65 6.89
C ALA A 640 -13.88 -13.03 7.89
N GLU A 641 -14.05 -13.29 9.19
CA GLU A 641 -13.11 -12.83 10.21
C GLU A 641 -11.76 -13.52 10.17
N ILE A 642 -11.73 -14.82 9.92
CA ILE A 642 -10.47 -15.55 9.77
C ILE A 642 -9.67 -14.97 8.60
N ILE A 643 -10.35 -14.69 7.48
CA ILE A 643 -9.74 -14.08 6.30
C ILE A 643 -9.21 -12.69 6.62
N LEU A 644 -10.02 -11.84 7.24
CA LEU A 644 -9.63 -10.46 7.60
C LEU A 644 -8.48 -10.43 8.62
N ALA A 645 -8.55 -11.25 9.66
CA ALA A 645 -7.51 -11.35 10.68
C ALA A 645 -6.19 -11.89 10.12
N SER A 646 -6.24 -12.76 9.10
CA SER A 646 -5.03 -13.30 8.47
C SER A 646 -4.23 -12.29 7.64
N ASP A 647 -4.84 -11.15 7.26
CA ASP A 647 -4.27 -10.12 6.39
C ASP A 647 -3.51 -10.67 5.17
N GLY A 648 -4.09 -11.66 4.48
CA GLY A 648 -3.51 -12.25 3.28
C GLY A 648 -2.28 -13.14 3.55
N SER A 649 -2.02 -13.52 4.80
CA SER A 649 -1.03 -14.54 5.17
C SER A 649 -1.71 -15.91 5.32
N LEU A 650 -1.45 -16.81 4.36
CA LEU A 650 -1.92 -18.20 4.45
C LEU A 650 -1.41 -18.90 5.72
N ASN A 651 -0.19 -18.58 6.17
CA ASN A 651 0.37 -19.16 7.38
C ASN A 651 -0.41 -18.73 8.64
N ILE A 652 -0.74 -17.44 8.76
CA ILE A 652 -1.57 -16.95 9.88
C ILE A 652 -2.98 -17.54 9.79
N ALA A 653 -3.56 -17.62 8.60
CA ALA A 653 -4.87 -18.25 8.40
C ALA A 653 -4.87 -19.73 8.86
N GLN A 654 -3.79 -20.48 8.60
CA GLN A 654 -3.61 -21.85 9.08
C GLN A 654 -3.57 -21.93 10.60
N PHE A 655 -2.82 -21.02 11.25
CA PHE A 655 -2.73 -20.97 12.71
C PHE A 655 -4.09 -20.67 13.33
N LEU A 656 -4.79 -19.66 12.81
CA LEU A 656 -6.14 -19.31 13.28
C LEU A 656 -7.10 -20.48 13.13
N CYS A 657 -7.15 -21.12 11.96
CA CYS A 657 -7.99 -22.31 11.74
C CYS A 657 -7.63 -23.47 12.68
N PHE A 658 -6.33 -23.69 12.91
CA PHE A 658 -5.86 -24.73 13.84
C PHE A 658 -6.38 -24.49 15.26
N TYR A 659 -6.19 -23.28 15.80
CA TYR A 659 -6.60 -22.96 17.17
C TYR A 659 -8.12 -22.93 17.35
N LEU A 660 -8.86 -22.48 16.33
CA LEU A 660 -10.32 -22.54 16.33
C LEU A 660 -10.83 -23.99 16.35
N CYS A 661 -10.30 -24.87 15.51
CA CYS A 661 -10.64 -26.29 15.54
C CYS A 661 -10.26 -26.94 16.88
N GLN A 662 -9.10 -26.57 17.44
CA GLN A 662 -8.64 -27.08 18.74
C GLN A 662 -9.57 -26.68 19.88
N ALA A 663 -10.03 -25.43 19.92
CA ALA A 663 -10.95 -24.92 20.94
C ALA A 663 -12.28 -25.70 20.93
N GLU A 664 -12.78 -26.06 19.75
CA GLU A 664 -13.99 -26.88 19.56
C GLU A 664 -13.72 -28.40 19.60
N SER A 665 -12.54 -28.81 20.06
CA SER A 665 -12.13 -30.23 20.18
C SER A 665 -12.21 -31.03 18.87
N VAL A 666 -11.99 -30.39 17.73
CA VAL A 666 -11.95 -31.01 16.39
C VAL A 666 -10.50 -31.41 16.08
N PHE A 667 -10.11 -32.61 16.53
CA PHE A 667 -8.77 -33.15 16.29
C PHE A 667 -8.68 -34.05 15.05
N THR A 668 -9.81 -34.52 14.53
CA THR A 668 -9.90 -35.44 13.40
C THR A 668 -11.12 -35.15 12.54
N THR A 669 -11.16 -35.69 11.33
CA THR A 669 -12.35 -35.65 10.47
C THR A 669 -13.59 -36.17 11.22
N ARG A 670 -14.64 -35.34 11.26
CA ARG A 670 -15.89 -35.67 11.94
C ARG A 670 -16.77 -36.56 11.05
N SER A 671 -17.49 -37.48 11.68
CA SER A 671 -18.46 -38.34 10.98
C SER A 671 -19.71 -37.59 10.54
N LYS A 672 -20.06 -36.50 11.23
CA LYS A 672 -21.14 -35.57 10.87
C LYS A 672 -20.58 -34.16 10.79
N THR A 673 -21.07 -33.38 9.82
CA THR A 673 -20.63 -31.99 9.64
C THR A 673 -20.90 -31.19 10.92
N ALA A 674 -19.82 -30.71 11.54
CA ALA A 674 -19.89 -29.90 12.76
C ALA A 674 -19.64 -28.42 12.45
N THR A 675 -20.24 -27.52 13.21
CA THR A 675 -19.95 -26.08 13.11
C THR A 675 -18.87 -25.74 14.13
N VAL A 676 -17.79 -25.11 13.69
CA VAL A 676 -16.73 -24.57 14.55
C VAL A 676 -17.06 -23.12 14.83
N ARG A 677 -17.25 -22.78 16.11
CA ARG A 677 -17.53 -21.41 16.54
C ARG A 677 -16.26 -20.59 16.45
N CYS A 678 -16.35 -19.42 15.81
CA CYS A 678 -15.24 -18.52 15.66
C CYS A 678 -15.18 -17.51 16.81
N ASP A 679 -14.36 -17.78 17.81
CA ASP A 679 -13.80 -16.76 18.71
C ASP A 679 -12.43 -16.33 18.15
N ILE A 680 -12.44 -15.28 17.33
CA ILE A 680 -11.22 -14.80 16.69
C ILE A 680 -10.24 -14.18 17.70
N GLY A 681 -10.74 -13.58 18.78
CA GLY A 681 -9.91 -12.97 19.81
C GLY A 681 -9.09 -14.01 20.55
N ASP A 682 -9.71 -15.11 20.97
CA ASP A 682 -9.03 -16.25 21.57
C ASP A 682 -8.06 -16.93 20.58
N ALA A 683 -8.46 -17.09 19.32
CA ALA A 683 -7.57 -17.64 18.30
C ALA A 683 -6.32 -16.77 18.12
N ILE A 684 -6.46 -15.45 18.00
CA ILE A 684 -5.34 -14.50 17.90
C ILE A 684 -4.45 -14.57 19.15
N ARG A 685 -5.03 -14.60 20.37
CA ARG A 685 -4.26 -14.76 21.61
C ARG A 685 -3.41 -16.03 21.59
N ASN A 686 -3.99 -17.16 21.18
CA ASN A 686 -3.25 -18.42 21.08
C ASN A 686 -2.13 -18.38 20.03
N VAL A 687 -2.36 -17.71 18.89
CA VAL A 687 -1.32 -17.44 17.88
C VAL A 687 -0.20 -16.59 18.46
N LEU A 688 -0.54 -15.51 19.17
CA LEU A 688 0.43 -14.64 19.82
C LEU A 688 1.26 -15.39 20.86
N THR A 689 0.63 -16.24 21.69
CA THR A 689 1.33 -17.10 22.64
C THR A 689 2.32 -18.04 21.93
N ALA A 690 1.96 -18.59 20.77
CA ALA A 690 2.84 -19.45 19.99
C ALA A 690 4.00 -18.70 19.33
N LEU A 691 3.78 -17.44 18.92
CA LEU A 691 4.79 -16.60 18.28
C LEU A 691 5.68 -15.86 19.30
N SER A 692 5.21 -15.67 20.53
CA SER A 692 5.89 -14.91 21.58
C SER A 692 7.33 -15.38 21.86
N PRO A 693 7.62 -16.69 22.00
CA PRO A 693 9.00 -17.16 22.18
C PRO A 693 9.95 -16.78 21.04
N LYS A 694 9.42 -16.58 19.82
CA LYS A 694 10.19 -16.22 18.63
C LYS A 694 10.47 -14.71 18.55
N PHE A 695 9.53 -13.86 19.00
CA PHE A 695 9.59 -12.41 18.72
C PHE A 695 9.68 -11.50 19.95
N ARG A 696 9.19 -11.91 21.12
CA ARG A 696 9.05 -11.02 22.29
C ARG A 696 10.37 -10.42 22.74
N GLU A 697 11.36 -11.28 23.01
CA GLU A 697 12.68 -10.84 23.49
C GLU A 697 13.45 -10.04 22.42
N PRO A 698 13.50 -10.46 21.14
CA PRO A 698 14.05 -9.62 20.08
C PRO A 698 13.42 -8.21 20.03
N MET A 699 12.10 -8.09 20.03
CA MET A 699 11.44 -6.78 19.95
C MET A 699 11.69 -5.91 21.18
N ARG A 700 11.78 -6.53 22.38
CA ARG A 700 12.16 -5.84 23.62
C ARG A 700 13.59 -5.30 23.57
N ARG A 701 14.55 -6.08 23.04
CA ARG A 701 15.94 -5.65 22.84
C ARG A 701 16.04 -4.49 21.86
N PHE A 702 15.33 -4.59 20.73
CA PHE A 702 15.23 -3.51 19.77
C PHE A 702 14.67 -2.23 20.39
N ALA A 703 13.57 -2.34 21.16
CA ALA A 703 12.96 -1.18 21.83
C ALA A 703 13.94 -0.44 22.77
N ARG A 704 14.84 -1.16 23.45
CA ARG A 704 15.83 -0.59 24.39
C ARG A 704 17.10 -0.04 23.71
N MET A 705 17.31 -0.32 22.43
CA MET A 705 18.60 -0.11 21.77
C MET A 705 19.06 1.35 21.75
N ALA A 706 18.14 2.31 21.61
CA ALA A 706 18.45 3.74 21.67
C ALA A 706 18.72 4.26 23.10
N GLY A 707 18.58 3.40 24.12
CA GLY A 707 18.77 3.73 25.54
C GLY A 707 17.44 3.85 26.31
N PRO A 708 17.49 3.83 27.65
CA PRO A 708 16.30 3.79 28.51
C PRO A 708 15.45 5.06 28.50
N GLN A 709 15.95 6.16 27.93
CA GLN A 709 15.23 7.43 27.81
C GLN A 709 14.86 7.79 26.36
N ASP A 710 15.36 7.03 25.37
CA ASP A 710 15.14 7.31 23.96
C ASP A 710 14.07 6.36 23.39
N ARG A 711 13.00 6.95 22.85
CA ARG A 711 11.83 6.24 22.34
C ARG A 711 11.89 5.99 20.84
N VAL A 712 12.96 6.36 20.12
CA VAL A 712 13.05 6.21 18.66
C VAL A 712 12.73 4.79 18.20
N CYS A 713 13.31 3.78 18.84
CA CYS A 713 13.08 2.39 18.45
C CYS A 713 11.62 1.95 18.67
N VAL A 714 10.99 2.42 19.75
CA VAL A 714 9.55 2.18 19.99
C VAL A 714 8.71 2.85 18.91
N ARG A 715 9.05 4.10 18.53
CA ARG A 715 8.36 4.82 17.44
C ARG A 715 8.55 4.12 16.09
N LEU A 716 9.73 3.58 15.80
CA LEU A 716 9.97 2.80 14.59
C LEU A 716 9.12 1.52 14.56
N LEU A 717 8.97 0.82 15.68
CA LEU A 717 8.07 -0.34 15.77
C LEU A 717 6.60 0.06 15.56
N GLU A 718 6.17 1.22 16.07
CA GLU A 718 4.81 1.75 15.83
C GLU A 718 4.56 2.06 14.34
N GLU A 719 5.54 2.66 13.66
CA GLU A 719 5.43 2.95 12.23
C GLU A 719 5.46 1.67 11.38
N LEU A 720 6.32 0.71 11.74
CA LEU A 720 6.35 -0.61 11.12
C LEU A 720 5.02 -1.37 11.30
N ARG A 721 4.40 -1.24 12.48
CA ARG A 721 3.07 -1.80 12.77
C ARG A 721 2.00 -1.22 11.84
N ARG A 722 2.03 0.09 11.61
CA ARG A 722 1.09 0.84 10.77
C ARG A 722 1.32 0.66 9.28
N SER A 723 2.54 0.26 8.89
CA SER A 723 2.92 0.08 7.50
C SER A 723 2.25 -1.15 6.87
N ASP A 724 1.60 -0.92 5.73
CA ASP A 724 0.99 -2.00 4.94
C ASP A 724 2.03 -2.87 4.25
N GLU A 725 3.20 -2.32 3.90
CA GLU A 725 4.31 -3.05 3.27
C GLU A 725 5.28 -3.65 4.30
N GLY A 726 5.08 -3.37 5.59
CA GLY A 726 6.04 -3.73 6.63
C GLY A 726 7.37 -2.98 6.48
N SER A 727 7.37 -1.83 5.79
CA SER A 727 8.57 -1.00 5.60
C SER A 727 8.35 0.46 6.01
N VAL A 728 9.40 1.10 6.53
CA VAL A 728 9.40 2.49 6.99
C VAL A 728 10.61 3.21 6.41
N SER A 729 10.37 4.32 5.72
CA SER A 729 11.43 5.22 5.25
C SER A 729 11.82 6.19 6.37
N LEU A 730 13.09 6.16 6.76
CA LEU A 730 13.64 7.07 7.76
C LEU A 730 13.68 8.51 7.25
N LEU A 731 13.89 8.71 5.95
CA LEU A 731 13.88 10.03 5.32
C LEU A 731 12.50 10.69 5.44
N MET A 732 11.45 9.99 5.00
CA MET A 732 10.06 10.46 5.10
C MET A 732 9.63 10.66 6.55
N LEU A 733 10.12 9.82 7.46
CA LEU A 733 9.80 9.94 8.89
C LEU A 733 10.41 11.19 9.52
N LYS A 734 11.62 11.61 9.08
CA LYS A 734 12.23 12.88 9.50
C LYS A 734 11.39 14.08 9.06
N ASP A 735 10.83 14.02 7.85
CA ASP A 735 10.02 15.11 7.29
C ASP A 735 8.64 15.21 7.95
N THR A 736 8.00 14.05 8.17
CA THR A 736 6.65 13.97 8.77
C THR A 736 6.65 14.12 10.29
N ALA A 737 7.75 13.84 10.97
CA ALA A 737 7.91 13.99 12.42
C ALA A 737 9.25 14.68 12.77
N PRO A 738 9.35 16.02 12.65
CA PRO A 738 10.60 16.76 12.85
C PRO A 738 11.25 16.55 14.22
N ALA A 739 10.46 16.27 15.26
CA ALA A 739 10.94 15.95 16.60
C ALA A 739 11.80 14.66 16.65
N LEU A 740 11.63 13.75 15.68
CA LEU A 740 12.43 12.54 15.53
C LEU A 740 13.68 12.76 14.67
N ALA A 741 13.84 13.91 14.02
CA ALA A 741 14.94 14.13 13.09
C ALA A 741 16.33 14.12 13.75
N THR A 742 16.45 14.66 14.97
CA THR A 742 17.71 14.66 15.71
C THR A 742 18.04 13.26 16.26
N PRO A 743 17.09 12.57 16.94
CA PRO A 743 17.31 11.18 17.33
C PRO A 743 17.57 10.22 16.16
N LEU A 744 16.88 10.37 15.02
CA LEU A 744 17.11 9.57 13.80
C LEU A 744 18.44 9.88 13.11
N ARG A 745 18.95 11.11 13.22
CA ARG A 745 20.29 11.45 12.74
C ARG A 745 21.37 10.79 13.58
N ARG A 746 21.25 10.84 14.91
CA ARG A 746 22.13 10.07 15.82
C ARG A 746 22.03 8.58 15.53
N PHE A 747 20.81 8.09 15.31
CA PHE A 747 20.54 6.71 14.93
C PHE A 747 21.32 6.29 13.67
N GLU A 748 21.39 7.13 12.62
CA GLU A 748 22.17 6.83 11.41
C GLU A 748 23.69 7.06 11.56
N GLU A 749 24.11 8.11 12.28
CA GLU A 749 25.52 8.51 12.45
C GLU A 749 26.29 7.55 13.38
N GLU A 750 25.65 6.97 14.39
CA GLU A 750 26.27 6.07 15.38
C GLU A 750 26.45 4.62 14.89
N GLN A 751 26.35 4.36 13.58
CA GLN A 751 26.55 3.04 12.97
C GLN A 751 25.70 1.94 13.64
N TRP A 752 24.47 2.27 14.02
CA TRP A 752 23.59 1.39 14.78
C TRP A 752 23.42 -0.01 14.20
N MET A 753 23.46 -0.20 12.87
CA MET A 753 23.38 -1.54 12.27
C MET A 753 24.59 -2.41 12.63
N GLN A 754 25.77 -1.81 12.74
CA GLN A 754 26.97 -2.50 13.18
C GLN A 754 26.85 -2.82 14.68
N THR A 755 26.28 -1.93 15.48
CA THR A 755 25.97 -2.17 16.90
C THR A 755 24.88 -3.24 17.08
N LEU A 756 23.87 -3.28 16.21
CA LEU A 756 22.80 -4.29 16.20
C LEU A 756 23.36 -5.65 15.78
N GLN A 757 24.18 -5.71 14.73
CA GLN A 757 24.89 -6.92 14.31
C GLN A 757 25.86 -7.42 15.39
N ALA A 758 26.56 -6.53 16.08
CA ALA A 758 27.52 -6.89 17.12
C ALA A 758 26.86 -7.28 18.45
N SER A 759 25.80 -6.58 18.85
CA SER A 759 25.16 -6.76 20.17
C SER A 759 24.00 -7.76 20.15
N TYR A 760 23.29 -7.88 19.03
CA TYR A 760 22.08 -8.69 18.87
C TYR A 760 21.94 -9.27 17.45
N PRO A 761 22.85 -10.16 17.02
CA PRO A 761 22.87 -10.72 15.67
C PRO A 761 21.57 -11.44 15.26
N GLU A 762 20.76 -11.87 16.22
CA GLU A 762 19.44 -12.44 15.98
C GLU A 762 18.41 -11.42 15.45
N LEU A 763 18.58 -10.12 15.69
CA LEU A 763 17.65 -9.08 15.22
C LEU A 763 17.70 -8.86 13.71
N GLU A 764 18.86 -9.10 13.11
CA GLU A 764 19.05 -9.06 11.66
C GLU A 764 18.20 -10.11 10.92
N MET A 765 17.73 -11.15 11.63
CA MET A 765 16.79 -12.13 11.06
C MET A 765 15.37 -11.59 10.89
N PHE A 766 15.06 -10.44 11.49
CA PHE A 766 13.70 -9.94 11.67
C PHE A 766 13.51 -8.52 11.13
N LEU A 767 14.51 -7.66 11.29
CA LEU A 767 14.51 -6.26 10.86
C LEU A 767 15.69 -6.02 9.92
N PHE A 768 15.39 -5.69 8.67
CA PHE A 768 16.38 -5.39 7.65
C PHE A 768 16.49 -3.88 7.43
N TYR A 769 17.71 -3.35 7.43
CA TYR A 769 17.98 -1.96 7.06
C TYR A 769 18.66 -1.89 5.70
N ASP A 770 18.08 -1.11 4.79
CA ASP A 770 18.68 -0.75 3.51
C ASP A 770 19.39 0.61 3.64
N PRO A 771 20.73 0.65 3.66
CA PRO A 771 21.49 1.90 3.80
C PRO A 771 21.36 2.82 2.58
N SER A 772 21.11 2.26 1.39
CA SER A 772 20.99 3.04 0.16
C SER A 772 19.65 3.76 0.07
N MET A 773 18.59 3.13 0.61
CA MET A 773 17.22 3.66 0.59
C MET A 773 16.78 4.27 1.93
N HIS A 774 17.66 4.32 2.94
CA HIS A 774 17.35 4.77 4.30
C HIS A 774 16.04 4.17 4.84
N ARG A 775 15.89 2.84 4.74
CA ARG A 775 14.62 2.16 5.00
C ARG A 775 14.79 0.95 5.92
N ILE A 776 13.88 0.80 6.88
CA ILE A 776 13.76 -0.42 7.71
C ILE A 776 12.58 -1.24 7.21
N THR A 777 12.75 -2.55 7.06
CA THR A 777 11.73 -3.48 6.56
C THR A 777 11.61 -4.72 7.44
N ILE A 778 10.38 -5.21 7.62
CA ILE A 778 10.05 -6.50 8.21
C ILE A 778 9.71 -7.48 7.09
N ASP A 779 10.50 -8.54 7.01
CA ASP A 779 10.36 -9.61 6.03
C ASP A 779 9.72 -10.87 6.62
N ASP A 780 9.15 -10.85 7.83
CA ASP A 780 8.43 -12.01 8.38
C ASP A 780 6.94 -11.64 8.56
N PRO A 781 6.00 -12.24 7.80
CA PRO A 781 4.57 -11.97 7.96
C PRO A 781 4.05 -12.33 9.35
N GLN A 782 4.67 -13.29 10.04
CA GLN A 782 4.35 -13.62 11.42
C GLN A 782 4.81 -12.51 12.38
N LEU A 783 5.95 -11.86 12.10
CA LEU A 783 6.39 -10.70 12.88
C LEU A 783 5.50 -9.48 12.63
N ALA A 784 5.13 -9.23 11.38
CA ALA A 784 4.19 -8.17 11.03
C ALA A 784 2.84 -8.38 11.74
N PHE A 785 2.30 -9.60 11.71
CA PHE A 785 1.08 -9.97 12.45
C PHE A 785 1.26 -9.82 13.97
N TYR A 786 2.40 -10.27 14.51
CA TYR A 786 2.73 -10.17 15.93
C TYR A 786 2.75 -8.72 16.42
N LEU A 787 3.47 -7.83 15.72
CA LEU A 787 3.57 -6.40 16.07
C LEU A 787 2.21 -5.69 15.98
N ARG A 788 1.35 -6.09 15.04
CA ARG A 788 0.00 -5.53 14.89
C ARG A 788 -0.95 -5.95 16.00
N SER A 789 -0.74 -7.13 16.57
CA SER A 789 -1.67 -7.73 17.53
C SER A 789 -1.19 -7.62 18.98
N VAL A 790 0.06 -7.20 19.23
CA VAL A 790 0.63 -7.01 20.58
C VAL A 790 0.52 -5.55 21.06
N HIS A 791 0.39 -5.36 22.37
CA HIS A 791 0.49 -4.05 22.99
C HIS A 791 1.96 -3.60 23.07
N LEU A 792 2.39 -2.78 22.11
CA LEU A 792 3.77 -2.23 22.05
C LEU A 792 4.20 -1.51 23.34
N GLU A 793 3.26 -0.90 24.07
CA GLU A 793 3.53 -0.27 25.37
C GLU A 793 4.02 -1.28 26.41
N GLU A 794 3.48 -2.49 26.42
CA GLU A 794 3.92 -3.55 27.33
C GLU A 794 5.37 -3.93 27.02
N ILE A 795 5.72 -4.09 25.74
CA ILE A 795 7.09 -4.34 25.28
C ILE A 795 8.02 -3.18 25.70
N ALA A 796 7.57 -1.93 25.57
CA ALA A 796 8.35 -0.75 25.94
C ALA A 796 8.52 -0.58 27.47
N ARG A 797 7.53 -0.97 28.28
CA ARG A 797 7.62 -1.04 29.76
C ARG A 797 8.59 -2.14 30.19
N GLU A 798 8.48 -3.34 29.62
CA GLU A 798 9.39 -4.46 29.88
C GLU A 798 10.83 -4.19 29.42
N ALA A 799 10.99 -3.36 28.39
CA ALA A 799 12.28 -2.86 27.93
C ALA A 799 12.89 -1.81 28.88
N GLY A 800 12.11 -1.28 29.84
CA GLY A 800 12.54 -0.22 30.76
C GLY A 800 12.63 1.16 30.11
N VAL A 801 11.98 1.37 28.96
CA VAL A 801 11.93 2.64 28.21
C VAL A 801 10.73 3.50 28.64
N LEU A 802 9.70 2.87 29.23
CA LEU A 802 8.58 3.54 29.89
C LEU A 802 8.70 3.38 31.41
N LYS A 803 8.71 4.49 32.17
CA LYS A 803 8.74 4.47 33.65
C LYS A 803 7.38 4.00 34.20
N GLN A 804 7.37 3.22 35.28
CA GLN A 804 6.18 3.04 36.12
C GLN A 804 5.86 4.37 36.80
N GLN A 805 4.67 4.94 36.56
CA GLN A 805 4.23 6.17 37.20
C GLN A 805 3.24 5.84 38.33
N GLY A 806 3.42 6.52 39.48
CA GLY A 806 2.39 6.61 40.52
C GLY A 806 1.15 7.31 39.98
N GLY A 807 -0.03 6.91 40.47
CA GLY A 807 -1.31 7.10 39.80
C GLY A 807 -1.55 8.46 39.13
N SER A 808 -1.77 8.41 37.81
CA SER A 808 -2.68 9.20 36.98
C SER A 808 -3.17 10.58 37.47
N ARG A 809 -2.33 11.44 38.03
CA ARG A 809 -2.74 12.76 38.54
C ARG A 809 -2.08 13.89 37.76
N ILE A 810 -2.86 14.88 37.32
CA ILE A 810 -2.40 16.05 36.55
C ILE A 810 -2.85 17.32 37.25
N PHE A 811 -1.91 18.24 37.45
CA PHE A 811 -2.17 19.56 38.00
C PHE A 811 -2.43 20.56 36.88
N ILE A 812 -3.46 21.42 37.00
CA ILE A 812 -3.76 22.47 36.03
C ILE A 812 -3.93 23.80 36.74
N SER A 813 -3.14 24.81 36.37
CA SER A 813 -3.23 26.19 36.89
C SER A 813 -3.80 27.15 35.85
N TYR A 814 -4.71 28.04 36.27
CA TYR A 814 -5.36 29.04 35.42
C TYR A 814 -5.90 30.25 36.20
N VAL A 815 -6.24 31.33 35.48
CA VAL A 815 -6.98 32.50 36.01
C VAL A 815 -8.43 32.53 35.51
N LEU A 816 -9.33 33.17 36.28
CA LEU A 816 -10.77 33.14 36.00
C LEU A 816 -11.15 33.73 34.63
N SER A 817 -10.40 34.72 34.14
CA SER A 817 -10.60 35.31 32.80
C SER A 817 -10.34 34.34 31.64
N ASP A 818 -9.73 33.19 31.93
CA ASP A 818 -9.37 32.14 30.98
C ASP A 818 -10.20 30.85 31.14
N LEU A 819 -11.27 30.87 31.95
CA LEU A 819 -12.13 29.72 32.24
C LEU A 819 -12.60 28.98 30.97
N ARG A 820 -12.96 29.70 29.90
CA ARG A 820 -13.40 29.10 28.63
C ARG A 820 -12.38 28.12 28.03
N TRP A 821 -11.09 28.39 28.24
CA TRP A 821 -10.00 27.58 27.70
C TRP A 821 -9.78 26.33 28.55
N LEU A 822 -9.93 26.46 29.87
CA LEU A 822 -9.95 25.33 30.79
C LEU A 822 -11.12 24.39 30.47
N GLU A 823 -12.33 24.92 30.32
CA GLU A 823 -13.52 24.14 29.96
C GLU A 823 -13.29 23.39 28.65
N ARG A 824 -12.68 24.04 27.66
CA ARG A 824 -12.33 23.39 26.39
C ARG A 824 -11.30 22.28 26.58
N LEU A 825 -10.22 22.53 27.34
CA LEU A 825 -9.20 21.53 27.64
C LEU A 825 -9.80 20.32 28.39
N GLN A 826 -10.69 20.54 29.35
CA GLN A 826 -11.36 19.47 30.09
C GLN A 826 -12.18 18.56 29.17
N VAL A 827 -12.77 19.08 28.10
CA VAL A 827 -13.44 18.25 27.07
C VAL A 827 -12.44 17.30 26.40
N HIS A 828 -11.24 17.76 26.07
CA HIS A 828 -10.17 16.92 25.49
C HIS A 828 -9.61 15.90 26.48
N LEU A 829 -9.58 16.23 27.78
CA LEU A 829 -9.13 15.33 28.84
C LEU A 829 -10.22 14.38 29.37
N GLY A 830 -11.48 14.61 28.98
CA GLY A 830 -12.64 13.80 29.35
C GLY A 830 -12.43 12.29 29.19
N PRO A 831 -11.92 11.78 28.06
CA PRO A 831 -11.62 10.36 27.87
C PRO A 831 -10.62 9.80 28.90
N LEU A 832 -9.63 10.59 29.29
CA LEU A 832 -8.60 10.19 30.25
C LEU A 832 -9.16 10.21 31.68
N THR A 833 -9.98 11.20 32.02
CA THR A 833 -10.62 11.26 33.37
C THR A 833 -11.54 10.08 33.64
N LYS A 834 -12.27 9.60 32.62
CA LYS A 834 -13.08 8.39 32.69
C LYS A 834 -12.25 7.10 32.86
N ARG A 835 -10.95 7.15 32.53
CA ARG A 835 -9.98 6.04 32.68
C ARG A 835 -9.16 6.13 33.97
N GLY A 836 -9.54 7.01 34.89
CA GLY A 836 -8.86 7.17 36.18
C GLY A 836 -7.84 8.31 36.25
N LEU A 837 -7.76 9.17 35.22
CA LEU A 837 -7.01 10.42 35.33
C LEU A 837 -7.69 11.37 36.32
N VAL A 838 -6.96 11.73 37.39
CA VAL A 838 -7.35 12.72 38.37
C VAL A 838 -6.82 14.08 37.90
N LEU A 839 -7.74 15.04 37.68
CA LEU A 839 -7.39 16.42 37.38
C LEU A 839 -7.50 17.25 38.66
N ASP A 840 -6.38 17.78 39.13
CA ASP A 840 -6.33 18.73 40.22
C ASP A 840 -6.23 20.15 39.65
N ILE A 841 -7.38 20.80 39.55
CA ILE A 841 -7.55 22.12 38.95
C ILE A 841 -7.44 23.20 40.02
N TRP A 842 -6.52 24.14 39.80
CA TRP A 842 -6.19 25.22 40.72
C TRP A 842 -6.41 26.58 40.06
N GLU A 843 -7.27 27.37 40.70
CA GLU A 843 -7.59 28.74 40.34
C GLU A 843 -6.84 29.70 41.28
N GLU A 844 -6.44 30.88 40.79
CA GLU A 844 -5.75 31.94 41.56
C GLU A 844 -6.37 32.19 42.93
N SER A 845 -7.70 32.32 43.01
CA SER A 845 -8.40 32.63 44.26
C SER A 845 -8.29 31.54 45.34
N ARG A 846 -7.71 30.36 45.04
CA ARG A 846 -7.48 29.30 46.06
C ARG A 846 -6.27 29.55 46.93
N LEU A 847 -5.28 30.32 46.47
CA LEU A 847 -4.05 30.59 47.23
C LEU A 847 -4.27 31.50 48.44
N THR A 848 -5.32 32.32 48.42
CA THR A 848 -5.68 33.26 49.50
C THR A 848 -6.78 32.76 50.43
N ARG A 849 -7.33 31.55 50.21
CA ARG A 849 -8.49 31.02 50.97
C ARG A 849 -8.17 30.57 52.39
N HIS A 850 -6.94 30.13 52.67
CA HIS A 850 -6.53 29.67 54.00
C HIS A 850 -5.01 29.63 54.16
N ALA A 851 -4.55 29.67 55.42
CA ALA A 851 -3.13 29.74 55.79
C ALA A 851 -2.27 28.54 55.36
N GLY A 852 -2.87 27.45 54.87
CA GLY A 852 -2.19 26.23 54.41
C GLY A 852 -2.21 25.99 52.89
N ALA A 853 -2.74 26.92 52.10
CA ALA A 853 -2.95 26.73 50.66
C ALA A 853 -1.64 26.48 49.89
N TYR A 854 -0.52 27.08 50.31
CA TYR A 854 0.79 26.87 49.69
C TYR A 854 1.41 25.49 49.98
N SER A 855 1.22 24.96 51.19
CA SER A 855 1.66 23.59 51.51
C SER A 855 0.83 22.54 50.78
N GLU A 856 -0.47 22.79 50.60
CA GLU A 856 -1.36 21.93 49.83
C GLU A 856 -1.03 22.00 48.33
N LEU A 857 -0.82 23.20 47.79
CA LEU A 857 -0.36 23.40 46.42
C LEU A 857 0.91 22.60 46.15
N ARG A 858 1.89 22.69 47.06
CA ARG A 858 3.15 21.95 46.95
C ARG A 858 2.93 20.44 46.93
N GLN A 859 2.11 19.89 47.83
CA GLN A 859 1.79 18.45 47.86
C GLN A 859 1.08 17.98 46.58
N VAL A 860 0.17 18.79 46.04
CA VAL A 860 -0.53 18.45 44.79
C VAL A 860 0.42 18.45 43.60
N ILE A 861 1.30 19.45 43.50
CA ILE A 861 2.31 19.52 42.43
C ILE A 861 3.31 18.36 42.56
N GLU A 862 3.76 18.02 43.78
CA GLU A 862 4.67 16.89 44.04
C GLU A 862 4.03 15.53 43.70
N ALA A 863 2.70 15.41 43.86
CA ALA A 863 1.96 14.19 43.52
C ALA A 863 1.53 14.10 42.05
N ALA A 864 1.70 15.16 41.25
CA ALA A 864 1.26 15.21 39.86
C ALA A 864 2.33 14.66 38.91
N ALA A 865 1.90 13.84 37.94
CA ALA A 865 2.75 13.35 36.85
C ALA A 865 3.19 14.50 35.91
N MET A 866 2.35 15.52 35.77
CA MET A 866 2.60 16.73 34.98
C MET A 866 1.75 17.91 35.48
N SER A 867 2.31 19.11 35.32
CA SER A 867 1.69 20.40 35.64
C SER A 867 1.45 21.21 34.37
N ILE A 868 0.20 21.54 34.10
CA ILE A 868 -0.23 22.37 32.97
C ILE A 868 -0.47 23.79 33.47
N VAL A 869 0.10 24.78 32.78
CA VAL A 869 -0.08 26.19 33.12
C VAL A 869 -0.73 26.91 31.95
N LEU A 870 -1.94 27.42 32.14
CA LEU A 870 -2.67 28.20 31.15
C LEU A 870 -2.23 29.67 31.23
N VAL A 871 -1.38 30.10 30.32
CA VAL A 871 -0.67 31.38 30.38
C VAL A 871 -1.36 32.45 29.53
N SER A 872 -1.61 33.60 30.15
CA SER A 872 -2.07 34.84 29.52
C SER A 872 -1.43 36.04 30.21
N ALA A 873 -1.60 37.25 29.67
CA ALA A 873 -1.14 38.47 30.33
C ALA A 873 -1.79 38.64 31.73
N ASP A 874 -3.05 38.23 31.87
CA ASP A 874 -3.78 38.24 33.15
C ASP A 874 -3.13 37.25 34.14
N TYR A 875 -2.75 36.05 33.69
CA TYR A 875 -2.05 35.05 34.51
C TYR A 875 -0.68 35.55 35.01
N LEU A 876 0.09 36.22 34.15
CA LEU A 876 1.45 36.68 34.48
C LEU A 876 1.48 37.87 35.45
N VAL A 877 0.37 38.57 35.65
CA VAL A 877 0.25 39.72 36.58
C VAL A 877 -0.58 39.36 37.83
N SER A 878 -1.12 38.14 37.88
CA SER A 878 -1.94 37.61 38.98
C SER A 878 -1.18 37.45 40.30
N GLU A 879 -1.89 37.30 41.43
CA GLU A 879 -1.25 36.96 42.72
C GLU A 879 -0.52 35.60 42.69
N PHE A 880 -0.75 34.79 41.64
CA PHE A 880 0.03 33.58 41.35
C PHE A 880 1.49 33.92 40.97
N SER A 881 1.78 35.10 40.41
CA SER A 881 3.10 35.58 40.00
C SER A 881 3.63 36.80 40.78
N GLY A 882 2.79 37.47 41.57
CA GLY A 882 3.06 38.82 42.10
C GLY A 882 3.86 38.95 43.41
N ASN A 883 4.34 37.86 44.03
CA ASN A 883 5.09 37.96 45.29
C ASN A 883 6.43 37.18 45.22
N PRO A 884 7.60 37.86 45.16
CA PRO A 884 8.91 37.25 44.92
C PRO A 884 9.34 36.15 45.90
N ASP A 885 8.73 36.13 47.09
CA ASP A 885 9.05 35.17 48.14
C ASP A 885 7.93 34.11 48.36
N ARG A 886 6.75 34.27 47.73
CA ARG A 886 5.53 33.45 47.97
C ARG A 886 4.54 33.38 46.78
N GLY A 887 5.00 33.39 45.54
CA GLY A 887 4.15 33.18 44.36
C GLY A 887 3.77 31.71 44.13
N GLY A 888 2.57 31.45 43.59
CA GLY A 888 2.18 30.10 43.15
C GLY A 888 3.06 29.57 41.99
N ILE A 889 3.53 30.47 41.13
CA ILE A 889 4.55 30.16 40.10
C ILE A 889 5.84 29.72 40.79
N ASP A 890 6.34 30.44 41.81
CA ASP A 890 7.61 30.11 42.47
C ASP A 890 7.58 28.75 43.17
N VAL A 891 6.44 28.35 43.76
CA VAL A 891 6.26 27.00 44.32
C VAL A 891 6.38 25.93 43.22
N LEU A 892 5.70 26.15 42.09
CA LEU A 892 5.78 25.25 40.93
C LEU A 892 7.20 25.19 40.35
N LEU A 893 7.86 26.34 40.23
CA LEU A 893 9.24 26.48 39.77
C LEU A 893 10.23 25.79 40.72
N GLY A 894 10.02 25.90 42.03
CA GLY A 894 10.84 25.26 43.07
C GLY A 894 10.68 23.74 43.07
N VAL A 895 9.44 23.23 43.03
CA VAL A 895 9.18 21.77 42.94
C VAL A 895 9.74 21.21 41.63
N ALA A 896 9.62 21.93 40.52
CA ALA A 896 10.22 21.50 39.26
C ALA A 896 11.75 21.46 39.30
N ALA A 897 12.40 22.38 40.01
CA ALA A 897 13.85 22.40 40.18
C ALA A 897 14.35 21.30 41.14
N GLU A 898 13.60 21.00 42.21
CA GLU A 898 13.98 20.01 43.23
C GLU A 898 13.69 18.57 42.79
N ASN A 899 12.54 18.33 42.16
CA ASN A 899 12.04 16.97 41.85
C ASN A 899 11.96 16.68 40.34
N GLY A 900 12.32 17.61 39.47
CA GLY A 900 12.26 17.44 38.02
C GLY A 900 10.83 17.33 37.47
N ALA A 901 9.85 17.95 38.14
CA ALA A 901 8.45 17.91 37.75
C ALA A 901 8.23 18.42 36.31
N SER A 902 7.42 17.70 35.53
CA SER A 902 7.13 18.06 34.14
C SER A 902 6.14 19.23 34.09
N VAL A 903 6.61 20.41 33.70
CA VAL A 903 5.79 21.63 33.55
C VAL A 903 5.56 21.89 32.06
N ARG A 904 4.31 22.17 31.69
CA ARG A 904 3.89 22.40 30.30
C ARG A 904 3.07 23.70 30.19
N PRO A 905 3.70 24.83 29.80
CA PRO A 905 2.99 26.08 29.56
C PRO A 905 2.16 26.04 28.26
N VAL A 906 0.95 26.60 28.30
CA VAL A 906 0.04 26.75 27.17
C VAL A 906 -0.31 28.23 27.01
N VAL A 907 0.13 28.86 25.92
CA VAL A 907 -0.08 30.30 25.72
C VAL A 907 -1.47 30.54 25.14
N LEU A 908 -2.38 31.09 25.94
CA LEU A 908 -3.77 31.30 25.55
C LEU A 908 -3.97 32.58 24.74
N LYS A 909 -3.29 33.66 25.11
CA LYS A 909 -3.35 34.99 24.52
C LYS A 909 -1.93 35.54 24.36
N PRO A 910 -1.64 36.46 23.42
CA PRO A 910 -0.32 37.09 23.30
C PRO A 910 0.12 37.71 24.63
N CYS A 911 1.30 37.32 25.12
CA CYS A 911 1.84 37.80 26.39
C CYS A 911 3.38 37.71 26.42
N LEU A 912 4.02 38.51 27.29
CA LEU A 912 5.47 38.50 27.49
C LEU A 912 5.89 37.31 28.37
N LEU A 913 6.08 36.13 27.77
CA LEU A 913 6.49 34.91 28.48
C LEU A 913 7.97 34.96 28.92
N THR A 914 8.83 35.63 28.15
CA THR A 914 10.26 35.74 28.41
C THR A 914 10.52 36.45 29.75
N GLY A 915 11.29 35.83 30.64
CA GLY A 915 11.59 36.36 31.97
C GLY A 915 10.56 36.02 33.06
N SER A 916 9.50 35.26 32.74
CA SER A 916 8.52 34.77 33.72
C SER A 916 8.99 33.52 34.49
N GLY A 917 10.09 32.91 34.07
CA GLY A 917 10.55 31.62 34.59
C GLY A 917 9.79 30.41 34.02
N LEU A 918 8.65 30.62 33.34
CA LEU A 918 7.95 29.56 32.59
C LEU A 918 8.56 29.33 31.20
N ASP A 919 9.29 30.31 30.67
CA ASP A 919 10.02 30.27 29.41
C ASP A 919 11.17 29.25 29.38
N ARG A 920 11.60 28.76 30.55
CA ARG A 920 12.58 27.67 30.66
C ARG A 920 11.97 26.28 30.42
N PHE A 921 10.65 26.17 30.32
CA PHE A 921 9.96 24.91 30.05
C PHE A 921 9.45 24.85 28.61
N PRO A 922 9.33 23.64 28.01
CA PRO A 922 8.81 23.49 26.66
C PRO A 922 7.35 23.96 26.53
N VAL A 923 7.14 25.09 25.86
CA VAL A 923 5.80 25.64 25.59
C VAL A 923 5.06 24.77 24.56
N LEU A 924 3.78 24.48 24.79
CA LEU A 924 2.97 23.62 23.92
C LEU A 924 2.72 24.23 22.53
N ASN A 925 2.54 25.55 22.49
CA ASN A 925 2.26 26.34 21.29
C ASN A 925 3.19 27.56 21.22
N PRO A 926 4.46 27.35 20.84
CA PRO A 926 5.47 28.41 20.82
C PRO A 926 5.27 29.40 19.67
N ASP A 927 4.62 28.98 18.57
CA ASP A 927 4.54 29.75 17.33
C ASP A 927 3.39 30.75 17.30
N ALA A 928 2.30 30.49 18.02
CA ALA A 928 1.11 31.34 18.08
C ALA A 928 0.29 31.09 19.35
N ALA A 929 -0.32 32.13 19.91
CA ALA A 929 -1.26 31.98 21.02
C ALA A 929 -2.55 31.29 20.56
N LEU A 930 -3.21 30.52 21.44
CA LEU A 930 -4.46 29.83 21.05
C LEU A 930 -5.54 30.79 20.53
N SER A 931 -5.58 32.04 21.02
CA SER A 931 -6.51 33.07 20.53
C SER A 931 -6.23 33.56 19.11
N GLU A 932 -5.04 33.33 18.57
CA GLU A 932 -4.62 33.75 17.22
C GLU A 932 -4.72 32.61 16.19
N MET A 933 -4.95 31.38 16.67
CA MET A 933 -5.04 30.19 15.86
C MET A 933 -6.46 30.00 15.31
N GLY A 934 -6.58 29.45 14.10
CA GLY A 934 -7.85 28.94 13.61
C GLY A 934 -8.34 27.77 14.46
N GLU A 935 -9.67 27.56 14.50
CA GLU A 935 -10.30 26.56 15.38
C GLU A 935 -9.67 25.17 15.25
N SER A 936 -9.44 24.68 14.03
CA SER A 936 -8.77 23.38 13.80
C SER A 936 -7.36 23.29 14.39
N ALA A 937 -6.61 24.39 14.42
CA ALA A 937 -5.24 24.42 14.93
C ALA A 937 -5.21 24.51 16.46
N VAL A 938 -6.20 25.19 17.06
CA VAL A 938 -6.47 25.14 18.51
C VAL A 938 -6.77 23.71 18.95
N GLU A 939 -7.68 23.03 18.26
CA GLU A 939 -8.07 21.65 18.56
C GLU A 939 -6.88 20.69 18.46
N SER A 940 -6.09 20.79 17.38
CA SER A 940 -4.88 19.98 17.20
C SER A 940 -3.86 20.19 18.32
N THR A 941 -3.73 21.42 18.80
CA THR A 941 -2.84 21.77 19.90
C THR A 941 -3.31 21.18 21.23
N LEU A 942 -4.61 21.25 21.53
CA LEU A 942 -5.19 20.66 22.74
C LEU A 942 -5.19 19.11 22.70
N VAL A 943 -5.33 18.51 21.51
CA VAL A 943 -5.16 17.06 21.31
C VAL A 943 -3.71 16.65 21.56
N ARG A 944 -2.74 17.38 21.03
CA ARG A 944 -1.31 17.13 21.30
C ARG A 944 -1.01 17.14 22.80
N LEU A 945 -1.62 18.06 23.54
CA LEU A 945 -1.53 18.09 25.00
C LEU A 945 -2.19 16.87 25.66
N ALA A 946 -3.40 16.50 25.24
CA ALA A 946 -4.09 15.32 25.75
C ALA A 946 -3.31 14.02 25.45
N GLU A 947 -2.70 13.89 24.27
CA GLU A 947 -1.82 12.77 23.92
C GLU A 947 -0.55 12.77 24.78
N GLU A 948 0.01 13.94 25.06
CA GLU A 948 1.17 14.05 25.94
C GLU A 948 0.85 13.58 27.35
N ILE A 949 -0.32 13.97 27.88
CA ILE A 949 -0.84 13.54 29.18
C ILE A 949 -1.17 12.05 29.18
N ALA A 950 -1.78 11.54 28.11
CA ALA A 950 -2.10 10.12 27.96
C ALA A 950 -0.84 9.25 28.00
N ARG A 951 0.31 9.73 27.49
CA ARG A 951 1.60 9.03 27.58
C ARG A 951 2.18 8.95 28.99
N LEU A 952 1.61 9.70 29.94
CA LEU A 952 1.98 9.68 31.36
C LEU A 952 1.09 8.75 32.19
N LEU A 953 -0.03 8.28 31.60
CA LEU A 953 -0.93 7.27 32.15
C LEU A 953 -0.53 5.88 31.66
#